data_AF-A0A239IGQ8-F1
#
_entry.id   AF-A0A239IGQ8-F1
#
_cell.length_a   1.000
_cell.length_b   1.000
_cell.length_c   1.000
_cell.angle_alpha   90.00
_cell.angle_beta   90.00
_cell.angle_gamma   90.00
#
_symmetry.space_group_name_H-M   'P 1'
#
loop_
_entity.id
_entity.type
_entity.pdbx_description
1 polymer ?
#
loop_
_entity_poly.entity_id
_entity_poly.type
_entity_poly.pdbx_seq_one_letter_code
_entity_poly.pdbx_strand_id
1 'polypeptide(L)'
;MTVPQLALRKSPQQRRRRLTTIAAHGAIASLVVSGMTTGLATVATADAHNPDFGPNVTIFDDSMTNAAINQELRDAALDMSGEINHWTTKRRAFFFKPGTYGNPAYNGAADDPTQIINSEVGYYTSVAGLGLTPGEVQINGALHVEPEQVCNTPWWCQGPGSLNNFWRSLSNVAIKPIQRPYGYDAMRRGPEGQDVSEGTVEPNRMRWAVSQAAPMRRVHIQGELTYMGRYGAHASGGFTADSRIDGVIQTGSQQQFYHRESSIGSYGEPGVWNIVFSGTQGAPADDYPDSQLNPGMDVHAANKHANYGNTPISREAPFLTWNQANGYGVFVPEARTNASGPSWSGSNPGAGQRISLDEFVVAKPGTNGSVDVAALNAAIADGKHILFTPGEYLLSDSLKVNRANTVVLGLGLATLRPLNGTAAVEVGDVSGVKLAGLMIEAHDVKSDVLVKVGPRHATVSDPANPTTLSDIFFRIGGAQDGEIDTALEVNSNHALMDNIWSWRADHGDDADVNIGYQWERNPADVGVRVNGDNVTALGLFVEHYQKVQTEWNGENGRTIFYQSEIPYEPRTQEQFSDRGREGYSSYKVDPSVQTHELFGAGVYSYFRWVDTVWAENGIWVPKRPTVQVNRAVTRWLNGCIPALSASLNITGCTDGQGGGLRHIVNDQGGPAFAAGGDDAVKTKWMRSYNPATGDTTPPTLTANVAGNTLTASAQDNVTNANLVHIDYQTSCGLWKPYTGSVTIPNDIENVKVRASDQAGNVSTEYHWSRNGTADNCQPGDGDDTDPGNPGGGDDGENPGGGDDGENPGGGDDGENPGGGDGGQNPGGGDGNTTPPSDGAGKTNPPGSITLGTRLTASVRVTPTKASGKRGWYKKPVTVAASGTAPAGTRALLQIRVNTKAWQTYTGPTTVKKNGKNVRIQARVVVLGTTTASPADVVTVKIDTKKPGKKKLKAKAKRKKGTKVIVLKAKDKTSKIQRIAYKVNGKGKWKKFNKAKGIRITANLKRIKFRAIDKAGNKSKVKTAKVKAAWRR
;
A
#
# COMPACT_ATOMS: atom_id res chain seq x y z
N MET A 1 -15.07 66.89 -57.33
CA MET A 1 -16.51 66.60 -57.47
C MET A 1 -16.69 65.15 -57.91
N THR A 2 -17.65 64.43 -57.31
CA THR A 2 -18.48 63.33 -57.88
C THR A 2 -17.93 62.24 -58.83
N VAL A 3 -17.96 60.94 -58.39
CA VAL A 3 -18.89 59.81 -58.82
C VAL A 3 -18.82 59.31 -60.30
N PRO A 4 -19.19 58.06 -60.76
CA PRO A 4 -19.87 56.86 -60.15
C PRO A 4 -19.34 55.38 -60.42
N GLN A 5 -19.76 54.42 -59.55
CA GLN A 5 -20.35 53.04 -59.72
C GLN A 5 -19.82 51.89 -60.66
N LEU A 6 -20.15 50.57 -60.50
CA LEU A 6 -20.53 49.64 -59.36
C LEU A 6 -20.78 48.17 -59.85
N ALA A 7 -20.52 47.08 -59.06
CA ALA A 7 -20.91 45.67 -59.40
C ALA A 7 -20.94 44.57 -58.27
N LEU A 8 -21.76 43.51 -58.49
CA LEU A 8 -21.66 42.06 -58.06
C LEU A 8 -21.99 41.54 -56.61
N ARG A 9 -21.76 40.23 -56.34
CA ARG A 9 -22.58 39.29 -55.49
C ARG A 9 -22.01 38.86 -54.11
N LYS A 10 -22.93 38.56 -53.15
CA LYS A 10 -22.93 37.57 -52.00
C LYS A 10 -21.60 37.32 -51.23
N SER A 11 -21.49 37.28 -49.89
CA SER A 11 -22.39 37.30 -48.69
C SER A 11 -21.47 37.43 -47.41
N PRO A 12 -21.65 36.92 -46.15
CA PRO A 12 -22.73 36.19 -45.41
C PRO A 12 -22.91 36.62 -43.90
N GLN A 13 -23.32 35.68 -43.01
CA GLN A 13 -23.04 35.54 -41.54
C GLN A 13 -23.92 36.15 -40.39
N GLN A 14 -24.48 35.22 -39.57
CA GLN A 14 -24.37 35.04 -38.09
C GLN A 14 -25.10 35.88 -36.98
N ARG A 15 -25.58 35.10 -35.97
CA ARG A 15 -25.58 35.28 -34.48
C ARG A 15 -26.81 35.81 -33.66
N ARG A 16 -27.27 34.91 -32.75
CA ARG A 16 -27.64 35.09 -31.31
C ARG A 16 -28.88 35.96 -30.93
N ARG A 17 -29.59 35.79 -29.79
CA ARG A 17 -29.85 34.69 -28.80
C ARG A 17 -30.74 35.25 -27.65
N ARG A 18 -31.87 34.60 -27.20
CA ARG A 18 -32.32 34.44 -25.77
C ARG A 18 -33.83 34.12 -25.50
N LEU A 19 -34.05 33.41 -24.38
CA LEU A 19 -35.15 33.45 -23.37
C LEU A 19 -36.50 32.65 -23.46
N THR A 20 -36.64 31.72 -22.48
CA THR A 20 -37.80 31.31 -21.62
C THR A 20 -39.09 30.59 -22.10
N THR A 21 -39.07 29.25 -21.96
CA THR A 21 -39.90 28.37 -21.06
C THR A 21 -41.41 28.55 -20.82
N ILE A 22 -42.23 27.48 -21.01
CA ILE A 22 -43.06 26.75 -19.97
C ILE A 22 -44.04 25.68 -20.57
N ALA A 23 -44.14 24.52 -19.90
CA ALA A 23 -45.22 23.48 -19.92
C ALA A 23 -45.59 22.69 -21.22
N ALA A 24 -46.20 21.49 -21.19
CA ALA A 24 -46.19 20.35 -20.23
C ALA A 24 -46.92 19.10 -20.82
N HIS A 25 -46.63 17.90 -20.27
CA HIS A 25 -47.27 16.57 -20.55
C HIS A 25 -46.99 15.92 -21.92
N GLY A 26 -46.90 14.59 -22.08
CA GLY A 26 -46.77 13.52 -21.06
C GLY A 26 -47.32 12.15 -21.50
N ALA A 27 -46.47 11.11 -21.62
CA ALA A 27 -46.87 9.70 -21.76
C ALA A 27 -45.73 8.75 -21.34
N ILE A 28 -46.06 7.57 -20.77
CA ILE A 28 -45.10 6.59 -20.20
C ILE A 28 -45.18 5.26 -20.96
N ALA A 29 -44.03 4.63 -21.24
CA ALA A 29 -43.93 3.28 -21.77
C ALA A 29 -42.85 2.45 -21.05
N SER A 30 -43.25 1.72 -20.00
CA SER A 30 -42.32 0.95 -19.16
C SER A 30 -41.98 -0.42 -19.76
N LEU A 31 -40.76 -0.59 -20.30
CA LEU A 31 -40.28 -1.88 -20.80
C LEU A 31 -39.49 -2.64 -19.72
N VAL A 32 -40.09 -3.66 -19.10
CA VAL A 32 -39.44 -4.46 -18.04
C VAL A 32 -38.45 -5.46 -18.62
N VAL A 33 -37.24 -4.99 -18.95
CA VAL A 33 -36.10 -5.86 -19.26
C VAL A 33 -35.59 -6.49 -17.96
N SER A 34 -35.89 -7.78 -17.77
CA SER A 34 -35.40 -8.55 -16.61
C SER A 34 -33.94 -8.99 -16.83
N GLY A 35 -33.04 -8.00 -16.80
CA GLY A 35 -31.61 -8.19 -17.01
C GLY A 35 -30.96 -9.05 -15.93
N MET A 36 -30.09 -9.98 -16.35
CA MET A 36 -29.03 -10.48 -15.48
C MET A 36 -27.86 -9.50 -15.57
N THR A 37 -27.93 -8.41 -14.80
CA THR A 37 -26.81 -7.49 -14.68
C THR A 37 -25.62 -8.19 -14.02
N THR A 38 -24.52 -8.29 -14.77
CA THR A 38 -23.18 -8.28 -14.17
C THR A 38 -23.02 -6.93 -13.48
N GLY A 39 -22.77 -6.93 -12.17
CA GLY A 39 -22.73 -5.72 -11.36
C GLY A 39 -21.45 -4.90 -11.58
N LEU A 40 -21.40 -4.18 -12.70
CA LEU A 40 -20.50 -3.05 -12.89
C LEU A 40 -20.95 -1.89 -11.97
N ALA A 41 -20.00 -1.06 -11.55
CA ALA A 41 -20.30 0.16 -10.80
C ALA A 41 -21.00 1.17 -11.71
N THR A 42 -22.11 1.76 -11.27
CA THR A 42 -22.80 2.82 -12.02
C THR A 42 -22.05 4.14 -11.85
N VAL A 43 -21.31 4.56 -12.88
CA VAL A 43 -20.81 5.93 -12.99
C VAL A 43 -22.02 6.87 -13.15
N ALA A 44 -22.18 7.77 -12.18
CA ALA A 44 -23.20 8.80 -12.16
C ALA A 44 -22.56 10.09 -11.64
N THR A 45 -23.06 11.24 -12.12
CA THR A 45 -22.80 12.53 -11.48
C THR A 45 -23.38 12.52 -10.06
N ALA A 46 -22.64 13.06 -9.10
CA ALA A 46 -23.20 13.24 -7.77
C ALA A 46 -24.34 14.27 -7.76
N ASP A 47 -25.23 14.15 -6.77
CA ASP A 47 -26.06 15.24 -6.27
C ASP A 47 -25.23 15.95 -5.19
N ALA A 48 -24.92 17.24 -5.35
CA ALA A 48 -24.15 17.97 -4.34
C ALA A 48 -24.86 18.08 -2.98
N HIS A 49 -26.19 18.03 -2.90
CA HIS A 49 -26.90 18.06 -1.60
C HIS A 49 -27.04 16.66 -0.96
N ASN A 50 -27.26 15.61 -1.76
CA ASN A 50 -27.51 14.25 -1.27
C ASN A 50 -26.60 13.17 -1.90
N PRO A 51 -25.26 13.31 -1.84
CA PRO A 51 -24.35 12.34 -2.46
C PRO A 51 -24.32 11.00 -1.71
N ASP A 52 -24.45 9.90 -2.45
CA ASP A 52 -24.17 8.56 -1.94
C ASP A 52 -22.66 8.29 -1.98
N PHE A 53 -21.97 8.58 -0.86
CA PHE A 53 -20.56 8.23 -0.64
C PHE A 53 -20.33 6.74 -0.28
N GLY A 54 -21.38 5.92 -0.24
CA GLY A 54 -21.28 4.50 0.12
C GLY A 54 -21.09 4.23 1.63
N PRO A 55 -21.09 2.95 2.03
CA PRO A 55 -21.20 2.52 3.43
C PRO A 55 -19.90 2.63 4.26
N ASN A 56 -18.82 3.16 3.67
CA ASN A 56 -17.53 3.33 4.35
C ASN A 56 -17.25 4.79 4.75
N VAL A 57 -18.20 5.69 4.49
CA VAL A 57 -18.17 7.09 4.88
C VAL A 57 -19.24 7.34 5.94
N THR A 58 -18.82 7.85 7.10
CA THR A 58 -19.71 8.30 8.17
C THR A 58 -19.61 9.81 8.29
N ILE A 59 -20.74 10.51 8.30
CA ILE A 59 -20.80 11.97 8.43
C ILE A 59 -21.60 12.31 9.69
N PHE A 60 -20.94 12.96 10.63
CA PHE A 60 -21.53 13.50 11.85
C PHE A 60 -22.02 14.94 11.63
N ASP A 61 -23.04 15.33 12.39
CA ASP A 61 -23.45 16.72 12.56
C ASP A 61 -23.77 17.02 14.04
N ASP A 62 -23.91 18.29 14.36
CA ASP A 62 -24.05 18.82 15.72
C ASP A 62 -25.37 18.41 16.42
N SER A 63 -26.30 17.78 15.71
CA SER A 63 -27.48 17.14 16.29
C SER A 63 -27.18 15.77 16.93
N MET A 64 -26.03 15.16 16.61
CA MET A 64 -25.63 13.85 17.10
C MET A 64 -24.96 13.92 18.48
N THR A 65 -25.32 13.02 19.38
CA THR A 65 -24.76 13.04 20.75
C THR A 65 -23.31 12.56 20.78
N ASN A 66 -22.50 13.12 21.68
CA ASN A 66 -21.12 12.67 21.95
C ASN A 66 -21.04 11.14 22.11
N ALA A 67 -22.02 10.54 22.81
CA ALA A 67 -22.10 9.11 23.04
C ALA A 67 -22.25 8.29 21.74
N ALA A 68 -23.04 8.76 20.77
CA ALA A 68 -23.19 8.11 19.48
C ALA A 68 -21.96 8.28 18.59
N ILE A 69 -21.44 9.50 18.48
CA ILE A 69 -20.22 9.82 17.70
C ILE A 69 -19.03 8.99 18.19
N ASN A 70 -18.79 8.99 19.51
CA ASN A 70 -17.73 8.18 20.11
C ASN A 70 -17.96 6.68 19.95
N GLN A 71 -19.20 6.21 19.84
CA GLN A 71 -19.45 4.78 19.66
C GLN A 71 -19.03 4.33 18.26
N GLU A 72 -19.46 5.04 17.21
CA GLU A 72 -19.06 4.75 15.82
C GLU A 72 -17.53 4.85 15.63
N LEU A 73 -16.89 5.90 16.19
CA LEU A 73 -15.44 6.06 16.14
C LEU A 73 -14.68 4.92 16.84
N ARG A 74 -15.09 4.53 18.06
CA ARG A 74 -14.41 3.48 18.83
C ARG A 74 -14.68 2.08 18.28
N ASP A 75 -15.88 1.81 17.76
CA ASP A 75 -16.17 0.54 17.09
C ASP A 75 -15.35 0.41 15.81
N ALA A 76 -15.10 1.50 15.09
CA ALA A 76 -14.16 1.51 13.96
C ALA A 76 -12.70 1.39 14.40
N ALA A 77 -12.26 2.08 15.46
CA ALA A 77 -10.90 1.92 16.00
C ALA A 77 -10.64 0.46 16.44
N LEU A 78 -11.63 -0.21 17.06
CA LEU A 78 -11.58 -1.64 17.37
C LEU A 78 -11.58 -2.54 16.12
N ASP A 79 -12.38 -2.20 15.10
CA ASP A 79 -12.43 -2.93 13.82
C ASP A 79 -11.17 -2.75 12.95
N MET A 80 -10.32 -1.76 13.27
CA MET A 80 -9.16 -1.32 12.50
C MET A 80 -7.86 -1.23 13.33
N SER A 81 -7.72 -1.96 14.45
CA SER A 81 -6.53 -1.94 15.32
C SER A 81 -5.80 -3.29 15.40
N GLY A 82 -4.52 -3.24 15.76
CA GLY A 82 -3.62 -4.38 15.89
C GLY A 82 -3.04 -4.87 14.56
N GLU A 83 -1.89 -5.54 14.61
CA GLU A 83 -1.10 -5.99 13.45
C GLU A 83 -1.90 -6.74 12.37
N ILE A 84 -2.94 -7.52 12.69
CA ILE A 84 -3.78 -8.16 11.65
C ILE A 84 -4.61 -7.16 10.82
N ASN A 85 -4.96 -6.00 11.38
CA ASN A 85 -5.64 -4.94 10.65
C ASN A 85 -4.68 -4.03 9.87
N HIS A 86 -3.37 -4.19 10.07
CA HIS A 86 -2.34 -3.58 9.23
C HIS A 86 -2.52 -3.99 7.75
N TRP A 87 -2.93 -5.23 7.49
CA TRP A 87 -3.12 -5.81 6.14
C TRP A 87 -4.58 -5.82 5.67
N THR A 88 -5.48 -5.13 6.38
CA THR A 88 -6.92 -5.20 6.11
C THR A 88 -7.31 -4.54 4.78
N THR A 89 -8.31 -5.10 4.08
CA THR A 89 -8.89 -4.51 2.86
C THR A 89 -10.03 -3.52 3.15
N LYS A 90 -10.33 -3.29 4.44
CA LYS A 90 -11.27 -2.26 4.90
C LYS A 90 -10.65 -0.88 4.74
N ARG A 91 -11.49 0.13 4.49
CA ARG A 91 -11.15 1.55 4.46
C ARG A 91 -12.28 2.32 5.17
N ARG A 92 -11.96 3.40 5.90
CA ARG A 92 -12.92 4.21 6.66
C ARG A 92 -12.65 5.70 6.46
N ALA A 93 -13.71 6.50 6.33
CA ALA A 93 -13.62 7.95 6.45
C ALA A 93 -14.72 8.51 7.36
N PHE A 94 -14.32 9.32 8.32
CA PHE A 94 -15.20 10.02 9.25
C PHE A 94 -15.15 11.51 8.98
N PHE A 95 -16.31 12.12 8.78
CA PHE A 95 -16.43 13.55 8.51
C PHE A 95 -17.30 14.23 9.54
N PHE A 96 -16.93 15.43 9.94
CA PHE A 96 -17.72 16.30 10.81
C PHE A 96 -18.19 17.51 10.01
N LYS A 97 -19.50 17.78 9.97
CA LYS A 97 -20.02 19.06 9.45
C LYS A 97 -19.55 20.24 10.33
N PRO A 98 -19.55 21.47 9.81
CA PRO A 98 -19.40 22.68 10.64
C PRO A 98 -20.30 22.63 11.88
N GLY A 99 -19.72 22.91 13.05
CA GLY A 99 -20.36 22.70 14.35
C GLY A 99 -19.36 22.55 15.49
N THR A 100 -19.88 22.41 16.72
CA THR A 100 -19.08 22.15 17.93
C THR A 100 -19.46 20.80 18.52
N TYR A 101 -18.46 19.95 18.76
CA TYR A 101 -18.62 18.58 19.25
C TYR A 101 -17.89 18.41 20.58
N GLY A 102 -18.46 17.67 21.52
CA GLY A 102 -18.04 17.72 22.92
C GLY A 102 -18.46 19.03 23.61
N ASN A 103 -18.39 19.04 24.94
CA ASN A 103 -18.80 20.16 25.78
C ASN A 103 -17.66 21.20 25.88
N PRO A 104 -17.83 22.43 25.34
CA PRO A 104 -16.78 23.45 25.35
C PRO A 104 -16.44 23.98 26.75
N ALA A 105 -17.38 23.89 27.71
CA ALA A 105 -17.16 24.31 29.09
C ALA A 105 -16.39 23.27 29.93
N TYR A 106 -16.32 22.01 29.48
CA TYR A 106 -15.55 20.97 30.15
C TYR A 106 -14.04 21.14 29.91
N ASN A 107 -13.24 20.81 30.92
CA ASN A 107 -11.79 21.04 30.98
C ASN A 107 -11.00 19.78 31.39
N GLY A 108 -11.63 18.61 31.43
CA GLY A 108 -10.99 17.36 31.83
C GLY A 108 -10.83 17.14 33.34
N ALA A 109 -11.22 18.08 34.20
CA ALA A 109 -10.88 18.04 35.64
C ALA A 109 -11.64 16.97 36.46
N ALA A 110 -12.80 16.52 36.00
CA ALA A 110 -13.52 15.36 36.54
C ALA A 110 -13.51 14.25 35.48
N ASP A 111 -13.45 12.97 35.86
CA ASP A 111 -13.43 11.85 34.89
C ASP A 111 -14.83 11.55 34.33
N ASP A 112 -15.30 12.40 33.41
CA ASP A 112 -16.53 12.18 32.65
C ASP A 112 -16.26 12.13 31.13
N PRO A 113 -16.01 10.93 30.58
CA PRO A 113 -15.77 10.74 29.15
C PRO A 113 -17.02 10.94 28.27
N THR A 114 -18.19 11.24 28.84
CA THR A 114 -19.39 11.61 28.06
C THR A 114 -19.37 13.08 27.60
N GLN A 115 -18.54 13.92 28.24
CA GLN A 115 -18.41 15.35 27.93
C GLN A 115 -17.57 15.64 26.68
N ILE A 116 -16.88 14.66 26.10
CA ILE A 116 -15.86 14.88 25.07
C ILE A 116 -16.02 13.95 23.86
N ILE A 117 -15.40 14.29 22.74
CA ILE A 117 -15.15 13.36 21.63
C ILE A 117 -13.76 12.76 21.83
N ASN A 118 -13.67 11.47 22.15
CA ASN A 118 -12.40 10.82 22.53
C ASN A 118 -12.32 9.41 21.94
N SER A 119 -11.50 9.26 20.90
CA SER A 119 -11.22 7.98 20.24
C SER A 119 -9.82 7.95 19.63
N GLU A 120 -9.27 6.74 19.54
CA GLU A 120 -8.11 6.47 18.67
C GLU A 120 -8.51 6.49 17.19
N VAL A 121 -7.53 6.73 16.33
CA VAL A 121 -7.59 6.56 14.87
C VAL A 121 -6.77 5.33 14.48
N GLY A 122 -7.46 4.27 14.05
CA GLY A 122 -6.86 3.01 13.62
C GLY A 122 -6.28 3.04 12.20
N TYR A 123 -5.85 1.87 11.71
CA TYR A 123 -5.39 1.70 10.33
C TYR A 123 -6.49 2.07 9.32
N TYR A 124 -6.08 2.46 8.11
CA TYR A 124 -6.90 2.92 6.97
C TYR A 124 -8.11 3.79 7.33
N THR A 125 -7.91 4.71 8.29
CA THR A 125 -8.96 5.58 8.80
C THR A 125 -8.55 7.04 8.61
N SER A 126 -9.33 7.78 7.82
CA SER A 126 -9.25 9.23 7.72
C SER A 126 -10.31 9.88 8.59
N VAL A 127 -9.97 10.95 9.31
CA VAL A 127 -10.92 11.76 10.08
C VAL A 127 -10.75 13.23 9.67
N ALA A 128 -11.83 13.89 9.25
CA ALA A 128 -11.74 15.26 8.75
C ALA A 128 -12.95 16.15 9.06
N GLY A 129 -12.74 17.46 9.08
CA GLY A 129 -13.80 18.45 9.09
C GLY A 129 -14.23 18.86 7.68
N LEU A 130 -15.52 19.17 7.51
CA LEU A 130 -16.12 19.61 6.25
C LEU A 130 -16.22 21.14 6.12
N GLY A 131 -15.63 21.90 7.05
CA GLY A 131 -15.60 23.37 6.96
C GLY A 131 -14.71 23.89 5.84
N LEU A 132 -14.77 25.18 5.55
CA LEU A 132 -13.77 25.87 4.73
C LEU A 132 -12.49 26.18 5.52
N THR A 133 -12.61 26.41 6.83
CA THR A 133 -11.47 26.51 7.76
C THR A 133 -11.61 25.53 8.93
N PRO A 134 -10.52 25.17 9.62
CA PRO A 134 -10.55 24.27 10.78
C PRO A 134 -11.46 24.75 11.91
N GLY A 135 -11.52 26.08 12.12
CA GLY A 135 -12.33 26.70 13.17
C GLY A 135 -13.84 26.58 12.96
N GLU A 136 -14.31 26.17 11.77
CA GLU A 136 -15.71 25.83 11.54
C GLU A 136 -16.09 24.47 12.17
N VAL A 137 -15.12 23.60 12.47
CA VAL A 137 -15.33 22.27 13.06
C VAL A 137 -14.52 22.16 14.36
N GLN A 138 -15.15 22.52 15.47
CA GLN A 138 -14.53 22.51 16.79
C GLN A 138 -14.79 21.18 17.52
N ILE A 139 -13.74 20.42 17.79
CA ILE A 139 -13.73 19.24 18.65
C ILE A 139 -13.28 19.66 20.07
N ASN A 140 -13.97 19.18 21.09
CA ASN A 140 -13.55 19.24 22.49
C ASN A 140 -13.28 17.80 22.96
N GLY A 141 -12.01 17.43 23.11
CA GLY A 141 -11.60 16.04 23.26
C GLY A 141 -10.32 15.70 22.49
N ALA A 142 -10.17 14.46 22.01
CA ALA A 142 -8.99 13.99 21.32
C ALA A 142 -9.31 12.96 20.21
N LEU A 143 -8.65 13.13 19.06
CA LEU A 143 -8.65 12.17 17.94
C LEU A 143 -7.20 11.68 17.80
N HIS A 144 -6.84 10.70 18.61
CA HIS A 144 -5.45 10.40 18.96
C HIS A 144 -4.91 9.12 18.30
N VAL A 145 -3.60 8.92 18.36
CA VAL A 145 -2.98 7.63 18.00
C VAL A 145 -2.05 7.18 19.13
N GLU A 146 -2.11 5.90 19.45
CA GLU A 146 -1.39 5.24 20.54
C GLU A 146 -0.51 4.11 19.99
N PRO A 147 0.61 3.76 20.63
CA PRO A 147 1.47 2.67 20.18
C PRO A 147 0.80 1.29 20.33
N GLU A 148 1.20 0.35 19.48
CA GLU A 148 0.89 -1.07 19.59
C GLU A 148 1.77 -1.73 20.66
N GLN A 149 1.14 -2.07 21.79
CA GLN A 149 1.82 -2.68 22.93
C GLN A 149 1.91 -4.20 22.78
N VAL A 150 3.07 -4.70 22.39
CA VAL A 150 3.36 -6.14 22.30
C VAL A 150 4.05 -6.73 23.54
N CYS A 151 4.44 -5.90 24.52
CA CYS A 151 5.26 -6.31 25.66
C CYS A 151 4.94 -5.56 26.98
N ASN A 152 5.50 -6.06 28.09
CA ASN A 152 5.38 -5.47 29.43
C ASN A 152 6.55 -4.49 29.79
N THR A 153 7.44 -4.18 28.86
CA THR A 153 8.66 -3.37 29.11
C THR A 153 9.08 -2.57 27.85
N PRO A 154 8.35 -1.51 27.46
CA PRO A 154 8.53 -0.82 26.17
C PRO A 154 9.91 -0.22 25.94
N TRP A 155 10.58 0.26 27.01
CA TRP A 155 11.97 0.75 26.95
C TRP A 155 13.02 -0.34 26.67
N TRP A 156 12.66 -1.63 26.77
CA TRP A 156 13.58 -2.77 26.77
C TRP A 156 13.12 -3.94 25.90
N CYS A 157 12.15 -3.74 25.00
CA CYS A 157 11.58 -4.81 24.18
C CYS A 157 11.61 -4.45 22.68
N GLN A 158 11.97 -5.43 21.84
CA GLN A 158 11.99 -5.31 20.38
C GLN A 158 10.57 -5.44 19.80
N GLY A 159 9.67 -4.55 20.21
CA GLY A 159 8.32 -4.43 19.67
C GLY A 159 8.21 -3.27 18.68
N PRO A 160 7.28 -3.31 17.70
CA PRO A 160 7.12 -2.21 16.75
C PRO A 160 6.71 -0.91 17.47
N GLY A 161 5.90 -0.98 18.53
CA GLY A 161 5.48 0.22 19.25
C GLY A 161 4.63 1.11 18.35
N SER A 162 5.16 2.27 17.95
CA SER A 162 4.53 3.13 16.94
C SER A 162 5.13 2.97 15.55
N LEU A 163 6.21 2.19 15.36
CA LEU A 163 6.87 2.00 14.05
C LEU A 163 5.88 1.58 12.96
N ASN A 164 4.94 0.68 13.26
CA ASN A 164 3.94 0.23 12.28
C ASN A 164 2.68 1.13 12.20
N ASN A 165 2.59 2.27 12.90
CA ASN A 165 1.37 3.11 12.90
C ASN A 165 1.18 3.94 11.60
N PHE A 166 1.05 3.26 10.47
CA PHE A 166 0.86 3.84 9.14
C PHE A 166 -0.62 4.10 8.79
N TRP A 167 -0.82 4.60 7.56
CA TRP A 167 -2.07 4.57 6.80
C TRP A 167 -3.28 5.13 7.55
N ARG A 168 -3.20 6.41 7.95
CA ARG A 168 -4.33 7.15 8.56
C ARG A 168 -4.21 8.64 8.29
N SER A 169 -5.22 9.45 8.59
CA SER A 169 -5.08 10.91 8.49
C SER A 169 -6.03 11.69 9.38
N LEU A 170 -5.62 12.89 9.76
CA LEU A 170 -6.42 13.87 10.50
C LEU A 170 -6.34 15.23 9.79
N SER A 171 -7.48 15.83 9.42
CA SER A 171 -7.44 17.12 8.72
C SER A 171 -8.63 18.07 8.90
N ASN A 172 -8.37 19.37 8.66
CA ASN A 172 -9.39 20.43 8.59
C ASN A 172 -10.31 20.53 9.82
N VAL A 173 -9.74 20.39 11.03
CA VAL A 173 -10.47 20.47 12.32
C VAL A 173 -9.71 21.32 13.34
N ALA A 174 -10.45 22.06 14.16
CA ALA A 174 -9.95 22.60 15.41
C ALA A 174 -10.18 21.60 16.55
N ILE A 175 -9.17 21.39 17.40
CA ILE A 175 -9.23 20.49 18.54
C ILE A 175 -8.78 21.26 19.77
N LYS A 176 -9.69 21.44 20.73
CA LYS A 176 -9.37 21.72 22.13
C LYS A 176 -9.02 20.37 22.76
N PRO A 177 -7.73 20.03 22.94
CA PRO A 177 -7.33 18.74 23.47
C PRO A 177 -7.97 18.51 24.84
N ILE A 178 -8.56 17.32 25.00
CA ILE A 178 -8.89 16.66 26.27
C ILE A 178 -8.84 15.15 26.02
N GLN A 179 -7.66 14.53 26.21
CA GLN A 179 -7.50 13.08 26.03
C GLN A 179 -7.69 12.34 27.36
N ARG A 180 -8.53 11.29 27.38
CA ARG A 180 -8.77 10.45 28.56
C ARG A 180 -8.80 8.95 28.20
N PRO A 181 -8.16 8.08 28.99
CA PRO A 181 -8.26 6.64 28.77
C PRO A 181 -9.69 6.15 28.95
N TYR A 182 -10.22 5.44 27.96
CA TYR A 182 -11.58 4.92 28.02
C TYR A 182 -11.71 3.55 27.35
N GLY A 183 -12.67 2.75 27.82
CA GLY A 183 -12.98 1.45 27.21
C GLY A 183 -11.78 0.51 27.21
N TYR A 184 -11.24 0.21 26.02
CA TYR A 184 -10.09 -0.68 25.88
C TYR A 184 -8.74 0.02 26.13
N ASP A 185 -8.64 1.34 25.98
CA ASP A 185 -7.41 2.09 26.26
C ASP A 185 -7.12 2.18 27.76
N ALA A 186 -8.18 2.35 28.57
CA ALA A 186 -8.12 2.19 30.02
C ALA A 186 -7.73 0.75 30.47
N MET A 187 -7.55 -0.19 29.52
CA MET A 187 -7.05 -1.54 29.75
C MET A 187 -5.68 -1.82 29.08
N ARG A 188 -5.02 -0.81 28.48
CA ARG A 188 -3.57 -0.88 28.22
C ARG A 188 -2.85 -0.95 29.56
N ARG A 189 -1.78 -1.74 29.66
CA ARG A 189 -0.99 -1.83 30.90
C ARG A 189 0.23 -0.93 30.81
N GLY A 190 0.63 -0.34 31.93
CA GLY A 190 1.99 0.18 32.05
C GLY A 190 3.03 -0.94 31.99
N PRO A 191 4.32 -0.57 32.02
CA PRO A 191 5.39 -1.52 32.28
C PRO A 191 5.17 -2.29 33.59
N GLU A 192 5.82 -3.44 33.77
CA GLU A 192 5.59 -4.26 34.97
C GLU A 192 5.98 -3.49 36.26
N GLY A 193 4.96 -3.12 37.04
CA GLY A 193 5.08 -2.32 38.27
C GLY A 193 4.67 -0.85 38.15
N GLN A 194 4.44 -0.32 36.93
CA GLN A 194 4.03 1.07 36.68
C GLN A 194 2.53 1.20 36.42
N ASP A 195 1.98 2.38 36.75
CA ASP A 195 0.56 2.67 36.56
C ASP A 195 0.22 3.03 35.11
N VAL A 196 -1.05 2.81 34.74
CA VAL A 196 -1.59 3.22 33.44
C VAL A 196 -1.68 4.74 33.32
N SER A 197 -1.78 5.46 34.44
CA SER A 197 -1.76 6.92 34.51
C SER A 197 -0.47 7.53 33.96
N GLU A 198 0.69 6.89 34.19
CA GLU A 198 2.01 7.32 33.71
C GLU A 198 2.13 7.34 32.17
N GLY A 199 1.24 6.63 31.46
CA GLY A 199 1.16 6.66 29.99
C GLY A 199 0.16 7.69 29.43
N THR A 200 -0.61 8.35 30.28
CA THR A 200 -1.59 9.35 29.85
C THR A 200 -0.93 10.65 29.40
N VAL A 201 -1.71 11.54 28.79
CA VAL A 201 -1.28 12.92 28.51
C VAL A 201 -2.14 13.86 29.35
N GLU A 202 -1.58 15.02 29.68
CA GLU A 202 -2.33 16.08 30.36
C GLU A 202 -3.55 16.51 29.53
N PRO A 203 -4.62 17.02 30.16
CA PRO A 203 -5.83 17.43 29.43
C PRO A 203 -5.54 18.33 28.24
N ASN A 204 -4.64 19.31 28.39
CA ASN A 204 -4.27 20.26 27.35
C ASN A 204 -3.37 19.70 26.23
N ARG A 205 -3.14 18.38 26.16
CA ARG A 205 -2.25 17.71 25.20
C ARG A 205 -2.99 16.61 24.43
N MET A 206 -2.68 16.45 23.15
CA MET A 206 -3.12 15.31 22.31
C MET A 206 -1.92 14.47 21.87
N ARG A 207 -2.08 13.14 21.77
CA ARG A 207 -1.07 12.24 21.20
C ARG A 207 -1.35 11.87 19.73
N TRP A 208 -0.33 11.96 18.88
CA TRP A 208 -0.34 11.48 17.50
C TRP A 208 0.90 10.60 17.25
N ALA A 209 0.96 9.44 17.93
CA ALA A 209 2.11 8.53 17.87
C ALA A 209 2.07 7.65 16.61
N VAL A 210 2.54 8.21 15.50
CA VAL A 210 2.45 7.64 14.15
C VAL A 210 3.82 7.44 13.49
N SER A 211 3.82 6.75 12.35
CA SER A 211 4.98 6.67 11.43
C SER A 211 4.62 7.20 10.02
N GLN A 212 5.18 6.64 8.95
CA GLN A 212 4.95 7.06 7.56
C GLN A 212 3.46 6.98 7.15
N ALA A 213 3.06 7.76 6.12
CA ALA A 213 1.69 7.85 5.60
C ALA A 213 0.59 8.08 6.66
N ALA A 214 0.88 8.91 7.67
CA ALA A 214 -0.05 9.32 8.72
C ALA A 214 -0.23 10.86 8.83
N PRO A 215 -0.51 11.59 7.72
CA PRO A 215 -0.48 13.05 7.68
C PRO A 215 -1.48 13.72 8.64
N MET A 216 -1.01 14.77 9.31
CA MET A 216 -1.83 15.79 9.94
C MET A 216 -1.82 17.05 9.07
N ARG A 217 -2.96 17.46 8.53
CA ARG A 217 -3.05 18.60 7.59
C ARG A 217 -4.12 19.58 8.01
N ARG A 218 -3.82 20.87 8.02
CA ARG A 218 -4.85 21.91 8.24
C ARG A 218 -5.58 21.71 9.58
N VAL A 219 -4.84 21.43 10.65
CA VAL A 219 -5.40 21.19 11.99
C VAL A 219 -5.07 22.36 12.91
N HIS A 220 -5.99 22.73 13.81
CA HIS A 220 -5.73 23.68 14.89
C HIS A 220 -5.77 22.98 16.25
N ILE A 221 -4.61 22.59 16.79
CA ILE A 221 -4.48 22.11 18.17
C ILE A 221 -4.42 23.34 19.10
N GLN A 222 -5.47 23.55 19.87
CA GLN A 222 -5.61 24.63 20.85
C GLN A 222 -4.96 24.24 22.19
N GLY A 223 -3.69 23.84 22.12
CA GLY A 223 -2.93 23.24 23.20
C GLY A 223 -1.66 22.56 22.69
N GLU A 224 -1.20 21.55 23.40
CA GLU A 224 0.04 20.82 23.12
C GLU A 224 -0.19 19.58 22.24
N LEU A 225 0.85 19.17 21.52
CA LEU A 225 0.86 17.97 20.68
C LEU A 225 2.08 17.11 21.03
N THR A 226 1.88 15.80 21.24
CA THR A 226 2.98 14.85 21.42
C THR A 226 2.95 13.74 20.37
N TYR A 227 4.06 13.55 19.67
CA TYR A 227 4.27 12.42 18.78
C TYR A 227 4.87 11.20 19.50
N MET A 228 5.22 11.35 20.77
CA MET A 228 5.81 10.29 21.58
C MET A 228 4.76 9.24 21.99
N GLY A 229 5.02 7.97 21.66
CA GLY A 229 4.23 6.85 22.16
C GLY A 229 4.28 6.74 23.69
N ARG A 230 3.30 6.06 24.30
CA ARG A 230 3.35 5.75 25.75
C ARG A 230 4.66 5.05 26.08
N TYR A 231 5.27 5.44 27.20
CA TYR A 231 6.51 4.83 27.72
C TYR A 231 7.67 4.85 26.72
N GLY A 232 7.77 5.89 25.89
CA GLY A 232 8.91 6.11 24.98
C GLY A 232 8.99 5.15 23.79
N ALA A 233 7.92 4.43 23.48
CA ALA A 233 7.88 3.46 22.37
C ALA A 233 8.35 4.07 21.04
N HIS A 234 9.15 3.31 20.28
CA HIS A 234 9.73 3.75 18.99
C HIS A 234 8.67 4.25 17.99
N ALA A 235 9.07 5.18 17.13
CA ALA A 235 8.22 5.76 16.08
C ALA A 235 9.06 6.31 14.91
N SER A 236 8.55 6.22 13.68
CA SER A 236 9.24 6.61 12.44
C SER A 236 8.37 7.57 11.62
N GLY A 237 7.97 8.67 12.25
CA GLY A 237 7.18 9.74 11.63
C GLY A 237 7.93 10.47 10.52
N GLY A 238 7.33 11.46 9.88
CA GLY A 238 5.96 11.91 10.06
C GLY A 238 5.78 13.26 9.37
N PHE A 239 4.53 13.62 9.08
CA PHE A 239 4.22 14.78 8.24
C PHE A 239 3.13 15.65 8.87
N THR A 240 3.43 16.93 9.06
CA THR A 240 2.45 17.95 9.46
C THR A 240 2.55 19.18 8.58
N ALA A 241 1.42 19.58 7.99
CA ALA A 241 1.34 20.74 7.09
C ALA A 241 0.11 21.63 7.37
N ASP A 242 0.19 22.89 6.96
CA ASP A 242 -0.92 23.87 7.02
C ASP A 242 -1.52 24.06 8.42
N SER A 243 -0.81 23.71 9.50
CA SER A 243 -1.41 23.48 10.82
C SER A 243 -0.98 24.51 11.87
N ARG A 244 -1.82 24.70 12.89
CA ARG A 244 -1.54 25.55 14.05
C ARG A 244 -1.55 24.70 15.31
N ILE A 245 -0.47 24.75 16.09
CA ILE A 245 -0.36 24.13 17.42
C ILE A 245 -0.03 25.27 18.38
N ASP A 246 -0.99 25.72 19.18
CA ASP A 246 -0.80 26.92 20.03
C ASP A 246 0.18 26.69 21.19
N GLY A 247 0.42 25.43 21.58
CA GLY A 247 1.33 25.03 22.66
C GLY A 247 2.66 24.41 22.19
N VAL A 248 3.25 23.62 23.09
CA VAL A 248 4.50 22.88 22.85
C VAL A 248 4.25 21.69 21.92
N ILE A 249 5.18 21.45 20.99
CA ILE A 249 5.31 20.16 20.32
C ILE A 249 6.37 19.31 21.03
N GLN A 250 5.99 18.09 21.38
CA GLN A 250 6.86 17.05 21.91
C GLN A 250 7.05 15.94 20.87
N THR A 251 8.29 15.52 20.65
CA THR A 251 8.70 14.58 19.60
C THR A 251 9.20 13.27 20.20
N GLY A 252 9.93 13.33 21.32
CA GLY A 252 10.38 12.18 22.10
C GLY A 252 11.14 11.14 21.28
N SER A 253 10.58 9.94 21.17
CA SER A 253 11.15 8.77 20.50
C SER A 253 11.01 8.75 18.96
N GLN A 254 10.43 9.79 18.35
CA GLN A 254 10.34 9.92 16.90
C GLN A 254 11.72 10.09 16.26
N GLN A 255 12.09 9.15 15.40
CA GLN A 255 13.37 9.12 14.67
C GLN A 255 13.58 10.38 13.80
N GLN A 256 12.56 10.76 13.04
CA GLN A 256 12.52 11.94 12.18
C GLN A 256 11.11 12.54 12.11
N PHE A 257 10.98 13.78 11.63
CA PHE A 257 9.68 14.41 11.36
C PHE A 257 9.82 15.61 10.40
N TYR A 258 8.78 15.89 9.61
CA TYR A 258 8.68 17.08 8.76
C TYR A 258 7.49 17.97 9.14
N HIS A 259 7.77 19.26 9.37
CA HIS A 259 6.78 20.30 9.62
C HIS A 259 6.85 21.39 8.56
N ARG A 260 5.82 21.53 7.72
CA ARG A 260 5.76 22.66 6.77
C ARG A 260 4.59 23.61 6.95
N GLU A 261 4.80 24.88 6.60
CA GLU A 261 3.79 25.94 6.54
C GLU A 261 2.82 25.95 7.72
N SER A 262 3.38 25.74 8.90
CA SER A 262 2.63 25.60 10.14
C SER A 262 2.97 26.75 11.09
N SER A 263 2.25 26.84 12.21
CA SER A 263 2.51 27.78 13.30
C SER A 263 2.54 26.98 14.59
N ILE A 264 3.64 27.03 15.33
CA ILE A 264 3.84 26.23 16.55
C ILE A 264 4.20 27.17 17.72
N GLY A 265 3.66 26.90 18.90
CA GLY A 265 3.92 27.72 20.10
C GLY A 265 5.38 27.62 20.56
N SER A 266 5.91 26.40 20.65
CA SER A 266 7.35 26.14 20.80
C SER A 266 7.74 24.70 20.45
N TYR A 267 9.04 24.49 20.26
CA TYR A 267 9.66 23.18 20.05
C TYR A 267 10.92 23.11 20.95
N GLY A 268 10.89 22.25 21.98
CA GLY A 268 11.87 22.30 23.07
C GLY A 268 12.86 21.13 23.16
N GLU A 269 12.73 20.12 22.29
CA GLU A 269 13.54 18.90 22.32
C GLU A 269 14.57 18.89 21.17
N PRO A 270 15.77 18.31 21.35
CA PRO A 270 16.80 18.29 20.30
C PRO A 270 16.40 17.45 19.07
N GLY A 271 15.52 16.46 19.24
CA GLY A 271 15.18 15.48 18.22
C GLY A 271 16.19 14.32 18.11
N VAL A 272 15.78 13.23 17.45
CA VAL A 272 16.53 11.97 17.44
C VAL A 272 17.58 11.94 16.31
N TRP A 273 17.16 11.91 15.04
CA TRP A 273 18.08 11.89 13.89
C TRP A 273 17.89 13.06 12.92
N ASN A 274 16.67 13.38 12.49
CA ASN A 274 16.40 14.38 11.44
C ASN A 274 15.04 15.10 11.64
N ILE A 275 15.03 16.32 12.19
CA ILE A 275 13.79 17.11 12.34
C ILE A 275 13.82 18.30 11.39
N VAL A 276 12.95 18.30 10.38
CA VAL A 276 12.97 19.27 9.28
C VAL A 276 11.79 20.25 9.37
N PHE A 277 12.07 21.53 9.11
CA PHE A 277 11.07 22.60 9.08
C PHE A 277 11.17 23.41 7.77
N SER A 278 10.05 23.74 7.12
CA SER A 278 10.01 24.77 6.06
C SER A 278 8.72 25.59 6.11
N GLY A 279 8.83 26.93 6.13
CA GLY A 279 7.68 27.83 6.30
C GLY A 279 7.00 27.72 7.66
N THR A 280 7.60 27.04 8.65
CA THR A 280 6.98 26.83 9.97
C THR A 280 7.34 27.97 10.92
N GLN A 281 6.34 28.78 11.27
CA GLN A 281 6.45 29.88 12.24
C GLN A 281 6.57 29.31 13.65
N GLY A 282 7.55 29.79 14.43
CA GLY A 282 7.88 29.24 15.75
C GLY A 282 8.78 27.99 15.72
N ALA A 283 9.24 27.56 14.53
CA ALA A 283 10.29 26.55 14.41
C ALA A 283 11.61 27.01 15.08
N PRO A 284 12.42 26.08 15.62
CA PRO A 284 13.75 26.39 16.14
C PRO A 284 14.69 26.84 15.00
N ALA A 285 15.83 27.43 15.35
CA ALA A 285 16.87 27.79 14.38
C ALA A 285 17.48 26.53 13.73
N ASP A 286 18.15 26.71 12.58
CA ASP A 286 18.90 25.64 11.92
C ASP A 286 20.17 25.29 12.71
N ASP A 287 20.06 24.26 13.54
CA ASP A 287 21.14 23.76 14.37
C ASP A 287 21.26 22.23 14.25
N TYR A 288 21.83 21.82 13.12
CA TYR A 288 22.07 20.42 12.77
C TYR A 288 23.54 20.04 13.00
N PRO A 289 23.85 18.82 13.46
CA PRO A 289 25.21 18.47 13.81
C PRO A 289 26.04 18.09 12.58
N ASP A 290 27.34 17.93 12.80
CA ASP A 290 28.26 17.40 11.81
C ASP A 290 29.30 16.53 12.52
N SER A 291 29.34 15.24 12.18
CA SER A 291 30.20 14.23 12.83
C SER A 291 31.65 14.31 12.39
N GLN A 292 31.96 14.96 11.27
CA GLN A 292 33.32 15.14 10.79
C GLN A 292 33.96 16.41 11.40
N LEU A 293 33.17 17.47 11.58
CA LEU A 293 33.62 18.70 12.24
C LEU A 293 33.63 18.56 13.78
N ASN A 294 32.69 17.82 14.36
CA ASN A 294 32.51 17.69 15.82
C ASN A 294 32.52 16.22 16.29
N PRO A 295 33.60 15.44 16.08
CA PRO A 295 33.63 14.00 16.37
C PRO A 295 33.46 13.63 17.86
N GLY A 296 33.62 14.59 18.79
CA GLY A 296 33.40 14.43 20.23
C GLY A 296 32.08 15.00 20.76
N MET A 297 31.09 15.24 19.88
CA MET A 297 29.78 15.77 20.28
C MET A 297 28.98 14.80 21.17
N ASP A 298 28.22 15.34 22.12
CA ASP A 298 27.13 14.59 22.75
C ASP A 298 25.98 14.44 21.74
N VAL A 299 25.85 13.23 21.19
CA VAL A 299 24.84 12.87 20.19
C VAL A 299 23.41 12.87 20.72
N HIS A 300 23.21 12.83 22.05
CA HIS A 300 21.89 12.91 22.67
C HIS A 300 21.49 14.35 23.00
N ALA A 301 22.44 15.19 23.43
CA ALA A 301 22.18 16.59 23.76
C ALA A 301 22.15 17.54 22.55
N ALA A 302 22.89 17.24 21.47
CA ALA A 302 22.96 18.11 20.30
C ALA A 302 21.63 18.16 19.53
N ASN A 303 21.19 19.37 19.15
CA ASN A 303 20.03 19.60 18.29
C ASN A 303 20.18 18.87 16.94
N LYS A 304 19.06 18.44 16.36
CA LYS A 304 18.92 17.82 15.03
C LYS A 304 18.00 18.63 14.12
N HIS A 305 17.96 19.95 14.33
CA HIS A 305 16.99 20.84 13.70
C HIS A 305 17.52 21.33 12.35
N ALA A 306 16.88 20.91 11.27
CA ALA A 306 17.14 21.36 9.90
C ALA A 306 16.03 22.35 9.49
N ASN A 307 16.27 23.66 9.65
CA ASN A 307 15.28 24.68 9.30
C ASN A 307 15.63 25.34 7.95
N TYR A 308 14.78 25.13 6.96
CA TYR A 308 14.95 25.61 5.59
C TYR A 308 14.73 27.13 5.43
N GLY A 309 14.06 27.78 6.39
CA GLY A 309 13.35 29.03 6.12
C GLY A 309 12.02 28.74 5.42
N ASN A 310 11.54 29.61 4.53
CA ASN A 310 10.22 29.47 3.89
C ASN A 310 10.16 28.33 2.84
N THR A 311 9.00 27.68 2.68
CA THR A 311 8.83 26.66 1.62
C THR A 311 8.86 27.32 0.23
N PRO A 312 9.76 26.94 -0.71
CA PRO A 312 9.91 27.64 -2.00
C PRO A 312 8.66 27.63 -2.88
N ILE A 313 8.01 26.47 -3.00
CA ILE A 313 6.72 26.30 -3.66
C ILE A 313 5.95 25.17 -2.96
N SER A 314 4.64 25.34 -2.77
CA SER A 314 3.73 24.37 -2.16
C SER A 314 2.33 24.45 -2.76
N ARG A 315 1.48 23.47 -2.47
CA ARG A 315 0.02 23.55 -2.63
C ARG A 315 -0.61 22.60 -1.64
N GLU A 316 -1.62 23.05 -0.90
CA GLU A 316 -2.32 22.19 0.04
C GLU A 316 -3.27 21.21 -0.67
N ALA A 317 -3.39 20.01 -0.10
CA ALA A 317 -4.19 18.93 -0.66
C ALA A 317 -5.68 19.35 -0.80
N PRO A 318 -6.34 19.11 -1.96
CA PRO A 318 -7.77 19.35 -2.10
C PRO A 318 -8.59 18.54 -1.10
N PHE A 319 -9.60 19.15 -0.48
CA PHE A 319 -10.40 18.52 0.58
C PHE A 319 -11.91 18.69 0.39
N LEU A 320 -12.67 17.72 0.89
CA LEU A 320 -14.13 17.72 0.86
C LEU A 320 -14.68 18.75 1.87
N THR A 321 -15.64 19.55 1.42
CA THR A 321 -16.33 20.58 2.22
C THR A 321 -17.85 20.41 2.12
N TRP A 322 -18.58 20.97 3.09
CA TRP A 322 -20.04 21.05 3.10
C TRP A 322 -20.52 22.38 3.66
N ASN A 323 -21.54 22.97 3.04
CA ASN A 323 -22.35 24.01 3.68
C ASN A 323 -23.82 23.89 3.25
N GLN A 324 -24.73 24.38 4.08
CA GLN A 324 -26.17 24.24 3.89
C GLN A 324 -26.67 24.84 2.56
N ALA A 325 -26.05 25.90 2.07
CA ALA A 325 -26.46 26.61 0.86
C ALA A 325 -26.03 25.93 -0.46
N ASN A 326 -24.84 25.33 -0.49
CA ASN A 326 -24.20 24.82 -1.71
C ASN A 326 -23.77 23.35 -1.59
N GLY A 327 -24.42 22.59 -0.70
CA GLY A 327 -24.19 21.16 -0.48
C GLY A 327 -22.73 20.81 -0.17
N TYR A 328 -22.30 19.68 -0.70
CA TYR A 328 -20.91 19.22 -0.74
C TYR A 328 -20.15 19.78 -1.95
N GLY A 329 -18.84 19.94 -1.80
CA GLY A 329 -17.94 20.36 -2.87
C GLY A 329 -16.49 20.23 -2.43
N VAL A 330 -15.55 20.25 -3.36
CA VAL A 330 -14.11 20.12 -3.05
C VAL A 330 -13.49 21.51 -3.08
N PHE A 331 -12.81 21.92 -1.99
CA PHE A 331 -11.95 23.09 -2.02
C PHE A 331 -10.59 22.67 -2.60
N VAL A 332 -10.12 23.43 -3.59
CA VAL A 332 -8.86 23.24 -4.29
C VAL A 332 -8.00 24.47 -4.03
N PRO A 333 -7.05 24.39 -3.07
CA PRO A 333 -6.13 25.47 -2.77
C PRO A 333 -5.30 25.89 -4.00
N GLU A 334 -4.96 27.18 -4.08
CA GLU A 334 -3.95 27.67 -5.02
C GLU A 334 -2.54 27.26 -4.58
N ALA A 335 -1.58 27.27 -5.51
CA ALA A 335 -0.18 27.08 -5.16
C ALA A 335 0.38 28.34 -4.48
N ARG A 336 1.25 28.17 -3.48
CA ARG A 336 1.95 29.27 -2.79
C ARG A 336 3.43 29.19 -3.09
N THR A 337 4.06 30.33 -3.33
CA THR A 337 5.53 30.46 -3.45
C THR A 337 6.09 31.19 -2.24
N ASN A 338 7.29 30.82 -1.77
CA ASN A 338 7.94 31.43 -0.61
C ASN A 338 7.04 31.41 0.65
N ALA A 339 6.36 30.28 0.86
CA ALA A 339 5.26 30.15 1.80
C ALA A 339 5.73 30.06 3.27
N SER A 340 4.97 30.70 4.16
CA SER A 340 5.24 30.75 5.60
C SER A 340 3.93 30.84 6.38
N GLY A 341 3.77 29.97 7.37
CA GLY A 341 2.54 29.79 8.15
C GLY A 341 1.37 29.16 7.39
N PRO A 342 0.27 28.85 8.11
CA PRO A 342 -0.92 28.26 7.51
C PRO A 342 -1.53 29.14 6.40
N SER A 343 -2.15 28.50 5.42
CA SER A 343 -2.88 29.13 4.31
C SER A 343 -4.16 29.83 4.77
N TRP A 344 -4.73 29.40 5.91
CA TRP A 344 -5.99 29.85 6.46
C TRP A 344 -5.79 30.70 7.72
N SER A 345 -6.78 31.54 8.04
CA SER A 345 -6.80 32.36 9.26
C SER A 345 -8.22 32.75 9.64
N GLY A 346 -8.70 32.32 10.82
CA GLY A 346 -10.07 32.57 11.26
C GLY A 346 -11.09 31.98 10.29
N SER A 347 -11.88 32.84 9.63
CA SER A 347 -12.85 32.47 8.58
C SER A 347 -12.30 32.56 7.15
N ASN A 348 -11.04 32.96 6.95
CA ASN A 348 -10.40 32.96 5.64
C ASN A 348 -9.80 31.57 5.35
N PRO A 349 -10.23 30.84 4.31
CA PRO A 349 -9.68 29.53 3.94
C PRO A 349 -8.34 29.60 3.21
N GLY A 350 -7.86 30.78 2.83
CA GLY A 350 -6.76 30.96 1.89
C GLY A 350 -7.24 31.03 0.43
N ALA A 351 -6.30 31.25 -0.48
CA ALA A 351 -6.60 31.30 -1.92
C ALA A 351 -6.90 29.89 -2.47
N GLY A 352 -7.88 29.79 -3.36
CA GLY A 352 -8.39 28.51 -3.87
C GLY A 352 -9.83 28.56 -4.36
N GLN A 353 -10.22 27.55 -5.14
CA GLN A 353 -11.56 27.41 -5.72
C GLN A 353 -12.34 26.30 -5.02
N ARG A 354 -13.59 26.57 -4.61
CA ARG A 354 -14.55 25.51 -4.27
C ARG A 354 -15.31 25.06 -5.52
N ILE A 355 -15.11 23.81 -5.93
CA ILE A 355 -15.78 23.15 -7.06
C ILE A 355 -17.01 22.40 -6.53
N SER A 356 -18.14 22.41 -7.26
CA SER A 356 -19.34 21.67 -6.81
C SER A 356 -19.12 20.17 -6.93
N LEU A 357 -19.70 19.36 -6.03
CA LEU A 357 -19.62 17.90 -6.16
C LEU A 357 -20.38 17.38 -7.40
N ASP A 358 -21.32 18.16 -7.97
CA ASP A 358 -21.98 17.84 -9.25
C ASP A 358 -20.98 17.76 -10.43
N GLU A 359 -19.81 18.38 -10.29
CA GLU A 359 -18.70 18.37 -11.26
C GLU A 359 -17.80 17.12 -11.10
N PHE A 360 -18.08 16.26 -10.11
CA PHE A 360 -17.36 15.02 -9.85
C PHE A 360 -18.18 13.77 -10.23
N VAL A 361 -17.47 12.71 -10.61
CA VAL A 361 -17.93 11.33 -10.45
C VAL A 361 -17.52 10.84 -9.07
N VAL A 362 -18.50 10.45 -8.25
CA VAL A 362 -18.25 9.78 -6.96
C VAL A 362 -18.16 8.26 -7.21
N ALA A 363 -16.94 7.79 -7.43
CA ALA A 363 -16.62 6.40 -7.64
C ALA A 363 -16.76 5.60 -6.34
N LYS A 364 -17.26 4.36 -6.47
CA LYS A 364 -17.46 3.38 -5.38
C LYS A 364 -16.95 2.01 -5.82
N PRO A 365 -16.34 1.22 -4.92
CA PRO A 365 -15.83 -0.10 -5.26
C PRO A 365 -16.99 -1.05 -5.60
N GLY A 366 -16.89 -1.77 -6.71
CA GLY A 366 -17.87 -2.78 -7.09
C GLY A 366 -17.73 -4.08 -6.30
N THR A 367 -18.35 -5.16 -6.79
CA THR A 367 -18.28 -6.46 -6.11
C THR A 367 -16.88 -7.05 -6.20
N ASN A 368 -16.18 -7.11 -5.06
CA ASN A 368 -14.74 -7.40 -4.95
C ASN A 368 -13.87 -6.32 -5.66
N GLY A 369 -14.21 -5.03 -5.49
CA GLY A 369 -13.38 -3.90 -5.95
C GLY A 369 -13.44 -3.57 -7.44
N SER A 370 -14.22 -4.32 -8.24
CA SER A 370 -14.34 -4.07 -9.69
C SER A 370 -14.84 -2.64 -10.01
N VAL A 371 -14.11 -1.90 -10.85
CA VAL A 371 -14.49 -0.56 -11.32
C VAL A 371 -14.52 -0.49 -12.84
N ASP A 372 -15.37 0.38 -13.41
CA ASP A 372 -15.44 0.62 -14.86
C ASP A 372 -14.49 1.76 -15.24
N VAL A 373 -13.23 1.42 -15.50
CA VAL A 373 -12.18 2.42 -15.82
C VAL A 373 -12.49 3.17 -17.12
N ALA A 374 -13.09 2.51 -18.11
CA ALA A 374 -13.49 3.14 -19.36
C ALA A 374 -14.51 4.26 -19.13
N ALA A 375 -15.49 4.03 -18.24
CA ALA A 375 -16.46 5.05 -17.85
C ALA A 375 -15.83 6.20 -17.01
N LEU A 376 -14.80 5.93 -16.20
CA LEU A 376 -14.04 6.99 -15.52
C LEU A 376 -13.23 7.84 -16.50
N ASN A 377 -12.51 7.20 -17.43
CA ASN A 377 -11.73 7.88 -18.47
C ASN A 377 -12.63 8.73 -19.40
N ALA A 378 -13.81 8.21 -19.76
CA ALA A 378 -14.82 8.97 -20.49
C ALA A 378 -15.32 10.19 -19.70
N ALA A 379 -15.57 10.04 -18.39
CA ALA A 379 -15.97 11.17 -17.55
C ALA A 379 -14.89 12.26 -17.44
N ILE A 380 -13.60 11.89 -17.43
CA ILE A 380 -12.48 12.85 -17.50
C ILE A 380 -12.48 13.59 -18.84
N ALA A 381 -12.74 12.90 -19.97
CA ALA A 381 -12.88 13.54 -21.28
C ALA A 381 -14.09 14.49 -21.33
N ASP A 382 -15.22 14.11 -20.73
CA ASP A 382 -16.43 14.94 -20.57
C ASP A 382 -16.30 16.07 -19.53
N GLY A 383 -15.10 16.31 -19.00
CA GLY A 383 -14.79 17.44 -18.12
C GLY A 383 -15.03 17.21 -16.63
N LYS A 384 -15.39 16.01 -16.18
CA LYS A 384 -15.61 15.71 -14.75
C LYS A 384 -14.32 15.50 -13.98
N HIS A 385 -14.37 15.77 -12.68
CA HIS A 385 -13.36 15.35 -11.70
C HIS A 385 -13.71 13.97 -11.14
N ILE A 386 -12.76 13.31 -10.48
CA ILE A 386 -12.98 11.97 -9.89
C ILE A 386 -12.82 12.05 -8.37
N LEU A 387 -13.77 11.51 -7.62
CA LEU A 387 -13.67 11.28 -6.18
C LEU A 387 -13.84 9.78 -5.91
N PHE A 388 -12.81 9.14 -5.37
CA PHE A 388 -12.84 7.75 -4.94
C PHE A 388 -13.26 7.67 -3.47
N THR A 389 -14.41 7.03 -3.21
CA THR A 389 -14.86 6.73 -1.84
C THR A 389 -14.01 5.61 -1.21
N PRO A 390 -13.99 5.45 0.13
CA PRO A 390 -13.05 4.55 0.79
C PRO A 390 -13.29 3.08 0.41
N GLY A 391 -12.28 2.46 -0.20
CA GLY A 391 -12.29 1.06 -0.60
C GLY A 391 -11.14 0.71 -1.54
N GLU A 392 -11.07 -0.56 -1.95
CA GLU A 392 -10.11 -1.06 -2.94
C GLU A 392 -10.75 -1.10 -4.34
N TYR A 393 -10.02 -0.62 -5.34
CA TYR A 393 -10.43 -0.52 -6.73
C TYR A 393 -9.46 -1.33 -7.59
N LEU A 394 -9.99 -2.35 -8.27
CA LEU A 394 -9.24 -3.23 -9.16
C LEU A 394 -9.41 -2.74 -10.60
N LEU A 395 -8.32 -2.17 -11.15
CA LEU A 395 -8.29 -1.49 -12.45
C LEU A 395 -7.88 -2.47 -13.56
N SER A 396 -8.65 -2.49 -14.65
CA SER A 396 -8.36 -3.34 -15.84
C SER A 396 -7.60 -2.62 -16.96
N ASP A 397 -7.40 -1.31 -16.82
CA ASP A 397 -6.67 -0.39 -17.68
C ASP A 397 -6.29 0.82 -16.79
N SER A 398 -5.38 1.68 -17.24
CA SER A 398 -4.95 2.86 -16.48
C SER A 398 -6.03 3.94 -16.41
N LEU A 399 -6.11 4.66 -15.28
CA LEU A 399 -6.88 5.91 -15.18
C LEU A 399 -6.13 7.03 -15.93
N LYS A 400 -6.68 7.50 -17.05
CA LYS A 400 -6.01 8.38 -18.01
C LYS A 400 -6.45 9.84 -17.82
N VAL A 401 -5.64 10.60 -17.09
CA VAL A 401 -5.90 11.98 -16.65
C VAL A 401 -5.40 12.98 -17.70
N ASN A 402 -6.03 12.96 -18.87
CA ASN A 402 -5.61 13.72 -20.07
C ASN A 402 -6.29 15.10 -20.19
N ARG A 403 -6.66 15.72 -19.05
CA ARG A 403 -7.28 17.05 -19.01
C ARG A 403 -6.64 17.90 -17.92
N ALA A 404 -6.14 19.08 -18.29
CA ALA A 404 -5.60 20.06 -17.37
C ALA A 404 -6.59 20.41 -16.24
N ASN A 405 -6.06 20.78 -15.08
CA ASN A 405 -6.83 21.08 -13.86
C ASN A 405 -7.70 19.94 -13.30
N THR A 406 -7.54 18.69 -13.76
CA THR A 406 -8.33 17.58 -13.20
C THR A 406 -7.90 17.24 -11.77
N VAL A 407 -8.83 17.38 -10.81
CA VAL A 407 -8.76 16.77 -9.49
C VAL A 407 -9.15 15.28 -9.54
N VAL A 408 -8.32 14.45 -8.93
CA VAL A 408 -8.58 13.05 -8.57
C VAL A 408 -8.31 12.90 -7.07
N LEU A 409 -9.38 12.74 -6.27
CA LEU A 409 -9.33 12.77 -4.80
C LEU A 409 -9.77 11.42 -4.22
N GLY A 410 -8.92 10.78 -3.41
CA GLY A 410 -9.26 9.64 -2.58
C GLY A 410 -9.74 10.06 -1.19
N LEU A 411 -10.77 9.39 -0.67
CA LEU A 411 -11.20 9.49 0.73
C LEU A 411 -10.86 8.20 1.48
N GLY A 412 -10.41 8.29 2.74
CA GLY A 412 -10.18 7.11 3.59
C GLY A 412 -9.11 6.17 3.05
N LEU A 413 -8.07 6.70 2.38
CA LEU A 413 -7.03 5.94 1.67
C LEU A 413 -7.61 4.95 0.65
N ALA A 414 -8.48 5.47 -0.24
CA ALA A 414 -8.96 4.74 -1.41
C ALA A 414 -7.77 4.17 -2.20
N THR A 415 -7.82 2.86 -2.47
CA THR A 415 -6.67 2.10 -2.97
C THR A 415 -6.88 1.70 -4.43
N LEU A 416 -5.99 2.07 -5.32
CA LEU A 416 -6.01 1.70 -6.74
C LEU A 416 -4.97 0.59 -6.99
N ARG A 417 -5.38 -0.50 -7.63
CA ARG A 417 -4.53 -1.67 -7.92
C ARG A 417 -4.74 -2.12 -9.37
N PRO A 418 -3.76 -2.06 -10.27
CA PRO A 418 -3.90 -2.53 -11.64
C PRO A 418 -3.88 -4.07 -11.68
N LEU A 419 -4.57 -4.67 -12.66
CA LEU A 419 -4.70 -6.13 -12.79
C LEU A 419 -3.88 -6.75 -13.92
N ASN A 420 -3.44 -5.93 -14.88
CA ASN A 420 -3.02 -6.38 -16.21
C ASN A 420 -1.61 -5.91 -16.61
N GLY A 421 -0.78 -5.51 -15.63
CA GLY A 421 0.55 -4.92 -15.88
C GLY A 421 0.55 -3.47 -16.37
N THR A 422 -0.63 -2.84 -16.46
CA THR A 422 -0.78 -1.42 -16.75
C THR A 422 -0.45 -0.57 -15.54
N ALA A 423 -0.22 0.73 -15.75
CA ALA A 423 -0.27 1.69 -14.66
C ALA A 423 -1.65 1.71 -13.97
N ALA A 424 -1.69 2.20 -12.73
CA ALA A 424 -2.93 2.58 -12.06
C ALA A 424 -3.40 3.97 -12.54
N VAL A 425 -2.46 4.92 -12.69
CA VAL A 425 -2.74 6.29 -13.14
C VAL A 425 -1.70 6.76 -14.15
N GLU A 426 -2.17 7.29 -15.27
CA GLU A 426 -1.39 7.99 -16.29
C GLU A 426 -1.89 9.44 -16.36
N VAL A 427 -1.03 10.41 -16.11
CA VAL A 427 -1.31 11.82 -16.41
C VAL A 427 -0.72 12.13 -17.79
N GLY A 428 -1.50 12.72 -18.68
CA GLY A 428 -1.02 13.16 -19.99
C GLY A 428 -0.10 14.39 -19.90
N ASP A 429 0.33 14.91 -21.05
CA ASP A 429 1.10 16.18 -21.10
C ASP A 429 0.14 17.37 -20.86
N VAL A 430 -0.25 17.58 -19.60
CA VAL A 430 -1.22 18.59 -19.17
C VAL A 430 -0.86 19.18 -17.79
N SER A 431 -1.00 20.49 -17.67
CA SER A 431 -0.68 21.22 -16.44
C SER A 431 -1.79 21.19 -15.39
N GLY A 432 -1.41 21.48 -14.14
CA GLY A 432 -2.36 21.74 -13.05
C GLY A 432 -3.17 20.55 -12.58
N VAL A 433 -2.81 19.29 -12.87
CA VAL A 433 -3.52 18.11 -12.34
C VAL A 433 -3.30 18.00 -10.82
N LYS A 434 -4.33 17.57 -10.07
CA LYS A 434 -4.26 17.35 -8.62
C LYS A 434 -4.59 15.88 -8.36
N LEU A 435 -3.60 15.06 -7.97
CA LEU A 435 -3.82 13.72 -7.42
C LEU A 435 -3.70 13.83 -5.90
N ALA A 436 -4.69 13.38 -5.13
CA ALA A 436 -4.65 13.50 -3.67
C ALA A 436 -5.27 12.34 -2.90
N GLY A 437 -4.65 11.92 -1.79
CA GLY A 437 -5.24 11.01 -0.80
C GLY A 437 -5.44 9.56 -1.28
N LEU A 438 -4.55 9.07 -2.15
CA LEU A 438 -4.65 7.76 -2.79
C LEU A 438 -3.56 6.81 -2.30
N MET A 439 -3.94 5.55 -2.11
CA MET A 439 -2.99 4.45 -1.99
C MET A 439 -2.91 3.72 -3.34
N ILE A 440 -1.72 3.34 -3.77
CA ILE A 440 -1.46 2.62 -5.02
C ILE A 440 -0.76 1.31 -4.68
N GLU A 441 -1.17 0.20 -5.27
CA GLU A 441 -0.63 -1.13 -4.95
C GLU A 441 -0.24 -1.92 -6.19
N ALA A 442 0.86 -2.67 -6.10
CA ALA A 442 1.22 -3.67 -7.10
C ALA A 442 0.30 -4.91 -7.05
N HIS A 443 0.31 -5.71 -8.11
CA HIS A 443 -0.40 -6.98 -8.22
C HIS A 443 0.56 -8.10 -8.69
N ASP A 444 0.12 -9.36 -8.67
CA ASP A 444 0.87 -10.53 -9.15
C ASP A 444 1.17 -10.56 -10.67
N VAL A 445 0.81 -9.50 -11.40
CA VAL A 445 1.23 -9.24 -12.78
C VAL A 445 2.11 -8.00 -12.76
N LYS A 446 3.38 -8.16 -13.15
CA LYS A 446 4.37 -7.09 -13.21
C LYS A 446 3.82 -5.86 -13.94
N SER A 447 3.99 -4.68 -13.35
CA SER A 447 3.67 -3.40 -13.98
C SER A 447 4.92 -2.52 -14.07
N ASP A 448 5.30 -2.07 -15.27
CA ASP A 448 6.53 -1.29 -15.48
C ASP A 448 6.53 0.00 -14.65
N VAL A 449 5.36 0.65 -14.55
CA VAL A 449 5.13 1.79 -13.67
C VAL A 449 3.75 1.77 -13.02
N LEU A 450 3.61 2.16 -11.75
CA LEU A 450 2.28 2.27 -11.09
C LEU A 450 1.61 3.63 -11.28
N VAL A 451 2.37 4.74 -11.17
CA VAL A 451 1.89 6.09 -11.50
C VAL A 451 2.89 6.79 -12.41
N LYS A 452 2.42 7.27 -13.55
CA LYS A 452 3.21 8.04 -14.52
C LYS A 452 2.66 9.45 -14.66
N VAL A 453 3.46 10.46 -14.32
CA VAL A 453 3.08 11.87 -14.29
C VAL A 453 3.66 12.58 -15.51
N GLY A 454 2.86 12.69 -16.58
CA GLY A 454 3.29 13.09 -17.90
C GLY A 454 3.87 11.90 -18.70
N PRO A 455 3.77 11.90 -20.03
CA PRO A 455 4.65 11.07 -20.86
C PRO A 455 6.11 11.49 -20.62
N ARG A 456 7.09 10.67 -21.00
CA ARG A 456 8.47 11.17 -21.07
C ARG A 456 8.51 12.33 -22.08
N HIS A 457 9.37 13.32 -21.86
CA HIS A 457 9.45 14.54 -22.67
C HIS A 457 8.15 15.38 -22.61
N ALA A 458 7.49 15.38 -21.45
CA ALA A 458 6.33 16.23 -21.16
C ALA A 458 6.72 17.71 -21.18
N THR A 459 6.22 18.44 -22.17
CA THR A 459 6.54 19.87 -22.38
C THR A 459 5.53 20.81 -21.72
N VAL A 460 4.32 20.33 -21.42
CA VAL A 460 3.20 21.14 -20.91
C VAL A 460 3.27 21.21 -19.38
N SER A 461 3.85 22.30 -18.89
CA SER A 461 3.94 22.63 -17.47
C SER A 461 3.44 24.05 -17.19
N ASP A 462 3.18 24.34 -15.93
CA ASP A 462 2.79 25.67 -15.44
C ASP A 462 3.36 25.84 -14.01
N PRO A 463 4.38 26.70 -13.79
CA PRO A 463 4.99 26.87 -12.47
C PRO A 463 4.09 27.60 -11.46
N ALA A 464 3.05 28.33 -11.92
CA ALA A 464 2.06 28.95 -11.04
C ALA A 464 0.92 27.99 -10.68
N ASN A 465 0.69 26.97 -11.51
CA ASN A 465 -0.30 25.94 -11.30
C ASN A 465 0.28 24.54 -11.64
N PRO A 466 1.25 24.05 -10.85
CA PRO A 466 1.95 22.80 -11.13
C PRO A 466 1.00 21.60 -11.09
N THR A 467 1.38 20.49 -11.72
CA THR A 467 0.74 19.20 -11.40
C THR A 467 1.26 18.75 -10.02
N THR A 468 0.36 18.36 -9.12
CA THR A 468 0.71 18.02 -7.73
C THR A 468 0.15 16.68 -7.30
N LEU A 469 0.99 15.93 -6.59
CA LEU A 469 0.68 14.68 -5.91
C LEU A 469 0.74 14.95 -4.40
N SER A 470 -0.39 14.84 -3.70
CA SER A 470 -0.48 15.08 -2.24
C SER A 470 -0.98 13.85 -1.50
N ASP A 471 -0.27 13.36 -0.48
CA ASP A 471 -0.65 12.13 0.25
C ASP A 471 -0.88 10.94 -0.73
N ILE A 472 0.12 10.66 -1.58
CA ILE A 472 0.11 9.52 -2.49
C ILE A 472 1.08 8.46 -1.93
N PHE A 473 0.55 7.27 -1.65
CA PHE A 473 1.27 6.21 -0.95
C PHE A 473 1.32 4.93 -1.79
N PHE A 474 2.50 4.32 -1.94
CA PHE A 474 2.70 3.09 -2.70
C PHE A 474 3.02 1.91 -1.78
N ARG A 475 2.39 0.75 -2.00
CA ARG A 475 2.75 -0.51 -1.36
C ARG A 475 3.01 -1.60 -2.41
N ILE A 476 4.23 -2.12 -2.41
CA ILE A 476 4.65 -3.24 -3.26
C ILE A 476 4.91 -4.43 -2.35
N GLY A 477 3.89 -5.26 -2.14
CA GLY A 477 3.96 -6.47 -1.33
C GLY A 477 3.17 -6.46 -0.01
N GLY A 478 3.61 -7.26 0.95
CA GLY A 478 3.14 -7.33 2.34
C GLY A 478 1.77 -8.00 2.53
N ALA A 479 0.71 -7.39 1.99
CA ALA A 479 -0.65 -7.96 2.02
C ALA A 479 -0.87 -9.06 0.97
N GLN A 480 -0.01 -9.10 -0.06
CA GLN A 480 0.01 -10.04 -1.18
C GLN A 480 1.40 -10.00 -1.84
N ASP A 481 1.69 -10.94 -2.75
CA ASP A 481 2.84 -10.83 -3.66
C ASP A 481 2.56 -9.76 -4.73
N GLY A 482 3.58 -9.10 -5.30
CA GLY A 482 3.38 -8.11 -6.38
C GLY A 482 4.64 -7.41 -6.89
N GLU A 483 4.73 -7.19 -8.20
CA GLU A 483 5.98 -6.92 -8.92
C GLU A 483 5.92 -5.64 -9.78
N ILE A 484 7.00 -4.83 -9.81
CA ILE A 484 7.11 -3.61 -10.64
C ILE A 484 8.56 -3.28 -11.05
N ASP A 485 8.75 -2.39 -12.03
CA ASP A 485 10.06 -1.73 -12.23
C ASP A 485 10.17 -0.37 -11.52
N THR A 486 9.12 0.47 -11.55
CA THR A 486 9.17 1.81 -10.94
C THR A 486 7.84 2.20 -10.29
N ALA A 487 7.79 2.60 -9.01
CA ALA A 487 6.49 2.92 -8.41
C ALA A 487 5.92 4.25 -8.96
N LEU A 488 6.75 5.29 -9.01
CA LEU A 488 6.39 6.62 -9.49
C LEU A 488 7.41 7.13 -10.53
N GLU A 489 6.97 7.40 -11.75
CA GLU A 489 7.77 8.12 -12.78
C GLU A 489 7.19 9.52 -12.98
N VAL A 490 7.97 10.57 -12.66
CA VAL A 490 7.59 11.98 -12.81
C VAL A 490 8.34 12.60 -13.98
N ASN A 491 7.63 12.85 -15.08
CA ASN A 491 8.16 13.43 -16.30
C ASN A 491 7.74 14.90 -16.50
N SER A 492 6.58 15.31 -15.98
CA SER A 492 6.12 16.69 -16.09
C SER A 492 7.01 17.68 -15.34
N ASN A 493 7.58 18.65 -16.06
CA ASN A 493 8.32 19.76 -15.48
C ASN A 493 7.47 20.55 -14.46
N HIS A 494 8.14 21.14 -13.46
CA HIS A 494 7.55 21.85 -12.32
C HIS A 494 6.58 21.03 -11.45
N ALA A 495 6.51 19.69 -11.58
CA ALA A 495 5.63 18.89 -10.72
C ALA A 495 6.00 19.02 -9.24
N LEU A 496 4.98 18.97 -8.37
CA LEU A 496 5.12 19.05 -6.92
C LEU A 496 4.71 17.72 -6.27
N MET A 497 5.62 17.13 -5.51
CA MET A 497 5.38 15.96 -4.68
C MET A 497 5.28 16.41 -3.22
N ASP A 498 4.18 16.11 -2.53
CA ASP A 498 3.90 16.61 -1.18
C ASP A 498 3.37 15.51 -0.26
N ASN A 499 4.19 15.02 0.66
CA ASN A 499 3.98 13.79 1.43
C ASN A 499 3.78 12.56 0.52
N ILE A 500 4.88 12.07 -0.04
CA ILE A 500 4.91 10.79 -0.79
C ILE A 500 5.55 9.74 0.10
N TRP A 501 4.90 8.59 0.24
CA TRP A 501 5.53 7.38 0.79
C TRP A 501 5.54 6.27 -0.24
N SER A 502 6.72 5.80 -0.64
CA SER A 502 6.87 4.72 -1.60
C SER A 502 7.58 3.56 -0.93
N TRP A 503 6.86 2.47 -0.66
CA TRP A 503 7.31 1.38 0.21
C TRP A 503 7.24 0.03 -0.52
N ARG A 504 8.41 -0.55 -0.84
CA ARG A 504 8.51 -1.99 -1.08
C ARG A 504 8.40 -2.67 0.29
N ALA A 505 7.49 -3.63 0.43
CA ALA A 505 7.22 -4.24 1.73
C ALA A 505 8.43 -5.02 2.28
N ASP A 506 8.82 -4.74 3.52
CA ASP A 506 9.81 -5.52 4.27
C ASP A 506 9.17 -6.56 5.23
N HIS A 507 7.85 -6.47 5.47
CA HIS A 507 7.07 -7.39 6.31
C HIS A 507 5.60 -7.53 5.80
N GLY A 508 4.80 -8.44 6.39
CA GLY A 508 3.47 -8.81 5.86
C GLY A 508 2.58 -9.65 6.80
N ASP A 509 1.39 -10.06 6.30
CA ASP A 509 0.26 -10.65 7.06
C ASP A 509 0.53 -12.01 7.73
N ASP A 510 1.61 -12.69 7.38
CA ASP A 510 2.00 -13.97 8.00
C ASP A 510 3.34 -13.84 8.74
N ALA A 511 3.26 -13.84 10.08
CA ALA A 511 4.44 -13.84 10.96
C ALA A 511 5.33 -15.08 10.76
N ASP A 512 4.80 -16.18 10.21
CA ASP A 512 5.59 -17.34 9.75
C ASP A 512 6.22 -17.09 8.35
N VAL A 513 6.72 -15.87 8.09
CA VAL A 513 7.64 -15.45 7.00
C VAL A 513 7.19 -15.64 5.53
N ASN A 514 5.97 -16.08 5.23
CA ASN A 514 5.70 -16.86 4.01
C ASN A 514 4.87 -16.22 2.87
N ILE A 515 4.56 -14.91 2.88
CA ILE A 515 3.84 -14.21 1.78
C ILE A 515 4.37 -12.78 1.64
N GLY A 516 4.47 -12.26 0.41
CA GLY A 516 4.38 -10.83 0.11
C GLY A 516 5.62 -9.95 0.28
N TYR A 517 6.65 -10.33 1.06
CA TYR A 517 7.78 -9.43 1.34
C TYR A 517 9.19 -10.07 1.20
N GLN A 518 9.26 -11.34 0.80
CA GLN A 518 10.54 -11.98 0.47
C GLN A 518 11.14 -11.33 -0.79
N TRP A 519 12.47 -11.29 -0.89
CA TRP A 519 13.22 -10.67 -2.00
C TRP A 519 12.71 -11.11 -3.40
N GLU A 520 12.28 -12.36 -3.54
CA GLU A 520 11.77 -12.95 -4.79
C GLU A 520 10.23 -12.87 -4.96
N ARG A 521 9.52 -12.13 -4.09
CA ARG A 521 8.03 -12.08 -4.05
C ARG A 521 7.41 -10.70 -4.18
N ASN A 522 8.19 -9.67 -3.87
CA ASN A 522 7.85 -8.31 -4.21
C ASN A 522 9.01 -7.63 -4.95
N PRO A 523 9.36 -8.09 -6.17
CA PRO A 523 10.45 -7.48 -6.91
C PRO A 523 10.06 -6.04 -7.30
N ALA A 524 10.95 -5.10 -7.00
CA ALA A 524 10.73 -3.69 -7.25
C ALA A 524 12.08 -2.98 -7.39
N ASP A 525 12.40 -2.55 -8.61
CA ASP A 525 13.70 -1.95 -8.92
C ASP A 525 13.85 -0.55 -8.31
N VAL A 526 12.95 0.39 -8.65
CA VAL A 526 13.05 1.81 -8.28
C VAL A 526 11.79 2.32 -7.59
N GLY A 527 11.96 3.12 -6.54
CA GLY A 527 10.84 3.70 -5.79
C GLY A 527 10.26 4.96 -6.45
N VAL A 528 11.11 5.93 -6.77
CA VAL A 528 10.71 7.17 -7.45
C VAL A 528 11.76 7.53 -8.49
N ARG A 529 11.34 7.78 -9.73
CA ARG A 529 12.15 8.34 -10.81
C ARG A 529 11.65 9.73 -11.18
N VAL A 530 12.50 10.75 -11.13
CA VAL A 530 12.18 12.13 -11.52
C VAL A 530 12.96 12.50 -12.77
N ASN A 531 12.30 12.53 -13.92
CA ASN A 531 12.86 12.99 -15.19
C ASN A 531 12.54 14.47 -15.47
N GLY A 532 11.44 15.01 -14.94
CA GLY A 532 11.03 16.39 -15.19
C GLY A 532 11.90 17.42 -14.46
N ASP A 533 12.19 18.54 -15.12
CA ASP A 533 12.94 19.66 -14.56
C ASP A 533 12.13 20.46 -13.54
N ASN A 534 12.82 21.15 -12.63
CA ASN A 534 12.27 22.06 -11.63
C ASN A 534 11.25 21.39 -10.68
N VAL A 535 11.23 20.06 -10.61
CA VAL A 535 10.37 19.28 -9.72
C VAL A 535 10.75 19.56 -8.26
N THR A 536 9.75 19.71 -7.40
CA THR A 536 9.94 19.90 -5.96
C THR A 536 9.28 18.77 -5.18
N ALA A 537 10.01 18.19 -4.23
CA ALA A 537 9.54 17.20 -3.28
C ALA A 537 9.55 17.80 -1.85
N LEU A 538 8.43 17.66 -1.14
CA LEU A 538 8.23 18.11 0.23
C LEU A 538 7.77 16.90 1.06
N GLY A 539 8.63 16.36 1.92
CA GLY A 539 8.31 15.14 2.67
C GLY A 539 8.30 13.90 1.79
N LEU A 540 9.48 13.49 1.33
CA LEU A 540 9.66 12.30 0.49
C LEU A 540 10.19 11.12 1.33
N PHE A 541 9.42 10.04 1.42
CA PHE A 541 9.76 8.80 2.13
C PHE A 541 9.85 7.66 1.09
N VAL A 542 10.99 6.99 0.93
CA VAL A 542 11.14 5.92 -0.09
C VAL A 542 12.00 4.76 0.42
N GLU A 543 11.46 3.53 0.43
CA GLU A 543 12.01 2.45 1.26
C GLU A 543 12.02 1.07 0.60
N HIS A 544 13.09 0.33 0.92
CA HIS A 544 13.38 -1.08 0.67
C HIS A 544 13.35 -1.57 -0.78
N TYR A 545 13.41 -0.70 -1.80
CA TYR A 545 13.55 -1.12 -3.20
C TYR A 545 14.85 -1.89 -3.44
N GLN A 546 14.87 -2.76 -4.45
CA GLN A 546 15.98 -3.67 -4.70
C GLN A 546 17.20 -2.98 -5.32
N LYS A 547 17.00 -1.83 -5.95
CA LYS A 547 18.05 -0.97 -6.51
C LYS A 547 17.99 0.43 -5.87
N VAL A 548 17.91 1.47 -6.68
CA VAL A 548 17.89 2.87 -6.25
C VAL A 548 16.52 3.22 -5.66
N GLN A 549 16.48 3.88 -4.49
CA GLN A 549 15.22 4.26 -3.85
C GLN A 549 14.61 5.46 -4.60
N THR A 550 15.37 6.55 -4.73
CA THR A 550 15.03 7.75 -5.52
C THR A 550 16.11 8.02 -6.58
N GLU A 551 15.72 7.99 -7.85
CA GLU A 551 16.55 8.35 -9.01
C GLU A 551 16.09 9.72 -9.56
N TRP A 552 17.03 10.66 -9.71
CA TRP A 552 16.72 12.04 -10.09
C TRP A 552 17.56 12.49 -11.29
N ASN A 553 16.89 12.63 -12.43
CA ASN A 553 17.49 12.91 -13.73
C ASN A 553 17.23 14.36 -14.21
N GLY A 554 16.12 14.98 -13.81
CA GLY A 554 15.74 16.34 -14.25
C GLY A 554 16.48 17.47 -13.53
N GLU A 555 16.71 18.59 -14.23
CA GLU A 555 17.47 19.75 -13.76
C GLU A 555 16.76 20.58 -12.68
N ASN A 556 17.54 21.33 -11.90
CA ASN A 556 17.05 22.26 -10.86
C ASN A 556 16.07 21.59 -9.87
N GLY A 557 16.28 20.30 -9.60
CA GLY A 557 15.46 19.52 -8.69
C GLY A 557 15.64 19.93 -7.23
N ARG A 558 14.56 19.84 -6.44
CA ARG A 558 14.58 20.14 -4.99
C ARG A 558 13.87 19.07 -4.18
N THR A 559 14.49 18.60 -3.11
CA THR A 559 13.87 17.78 -2.06
C THR A 559 14.08 18.42 -0.69
N ILE A 560 12.99 18.76 0.00
CA ILE A 560 12.97 19.20 1.41
C ILE A 560 12.33 18.09 2.23
N PHE A 561 13.07 17.60 3.23
CA PHE A 561 12.87 16.32 3.92
C PHE A 561 12.95 15.12 2.97
N TYR A 562 13.91 14.25 3.25
CA TYR A 562 13.97 12.90 2.70
C TYR A 562 14.15 11.88 3.84
N GLN A 563 13.47 10.74 3.75
CA GLN A 563 13.72 9.58 4.59
C GLN A 563 13.74 8.32 3.73
N SER A 564 14.63 7.39 4.06
CA SER A 564 14.77 6.13 3.35
C SER A 564 15.42 5.05 4.22
N GLU A 565 15.03 3.81 3.98
CA GLU A 565 15.61 2.59 4.51
C GLU A 565 16.03 1.73 3.31
N ILE A 566 17.31 1.34 3.21
CA ILE A 566 17.77 0.43 2.14
C ILE A 566 17.29 -1.02 2.42
N PRO A 567 17.18 -1.92 1.41
CA PRO A 567 16.46 -3.18 1.58
C PRO A 567 17.08 -4.09 2.64
N TYR A 568 16.23 -4.74 3.43
CA TYR A 568 16.67 -5.60 4.52
C TYR A 568 16.96 -7.05 4.09
N GLU A 569 16.43 -7.49 2.94
CA GLU A 569 16.45 -8.91 2.54
C GLU A 569 17.72 -9.45 1.85
N PRO A 570 18.68 -8.66 1.32
CA PRO A 570 19.92 -9.21 0.74
C PRO A 570 20.67 -10.13 1.72
N ARG A 571 21.20 -11.24 1.21
CA ARG A 571 21.97 -12.24 1.96
C ARG A 571 23.43 -12.34 1.54
N THR A 572 23.80 -11.75 0.41
CA THR A 572 25.18 -11.64 -0.07
C THR A 572 25.37 -10.28 -0.75
N GLN A 573 26.62 -9.82 -0.89
CA GLN A 573 26.91 -8.51 -1.50
C GLN A 573 26.52 -8.48 -2.98
N GLU A 574 26.61 -9.62 -3.68
CA GLU A 574 26.26 -9.75 -5.09
C GLU A 574 24.75 -9.60 -5.34
N GLN A 575 23.90 -9.86 -4.34
CA GLN A 575 22.46 -9.58 -4.45
C GLN A 575 22.15 -8.07 -4.37
N PHE A 576 23.05 -7.27 -3.80
CA PHE A 576 22.88 -5.83 -3.62
C PHE A 576 24.17 -5.10 -4.01
N SER A 577 24.36 -4.91 -5.32
CA SER A 577 25.50 -4.22 -5.93
C SER A 577 25.08 -3.46 -7.19
N ASP A 578 25.33 -2.15 -7.24
CA ASP A 578 25.36 -1.38 -8.50
C ASP A 578 26.65 -1.73 -9.25
N ARG A 579 26.57 -2.68 -10.19
CA ARG A 579 27.59 -2.99 -11.21
C ARG A 579 29.03 -3.25 -10.69
N GLY A 580 29.18 -3.68 -9.44
CA GLY A 580 30.47 -3.97 -8.80
C GLY A 580 30.79 -3.10 -7.58
N ARG A 581 30.04 -2.00 -7.37
CA ARG A 581 30.08 -1.22 -6.12
C ARG A 581 29.33 -1.95 -5.01
N GLU A 582 29.66 -1.66 -3.75
CA GLU A 582 28.84 -2.12 -2.63
C GLU A 582 27.48 -1.40 -2.64
N GLY A 583 26.39 -2.15 -2.72
CA GLY A 583 25.02 -1.63 -2.64
C GLY A 583 24.55 -0.79 -3.82
N TYR A 584 23.33 -0.29 -3.69
CA TYR A 584 22.79 0.82 -4.46
C TYR A 584 22.60 2.02 -3.54
N SER A 585 22.96 3.21 -4.01
CA SER A 585 22.68 4.47 -3.31
C SER A 585 21.17 4.66 -3.16
N SER A 586 20.72 5.16 -2.02
CA SER A 586 19.29 5.43 -1.82
C SER A 586 18.82 6.60 -2.69
N TYR A 587 19.50 7.74 -2.60
CA TYR A 587 19.19 8.92 -3.41
C TYR A 587 20.29 9.12 -4.45
N LYS A 588 19.97 8.98 -5.74
CA LYS A 588 20.93 9.12 -6.85
C LYS A 588 20.52 10.25 -7.77
N VAL A 589 21.35 11.29 -7.87
CA VAL A 589 21.24 12.33 -8.90
C VAL A 589 22.05 11.90 -10.12
N ASP A 590 21.51 12.08 -11.32
CA ASP A 590 22.17 11.69 -12.56
C ASP A 590 23.45 12.52 -12.83
N PRO A 591 24.55 11.90 -13.32
CA PRO A 591 25.80 12.57 -13.68
C PRO A 591 25.68 13.81 -14.59
N SER A 592 24.59 13.97 -15.34
CA SER A 592 24.37 15.13 -16.23
C SER A 592 23.79 16.36 -15.52
N VAL A 593 23.12 16.21 -14.36
CA VAL A 593 22.40 17.29 -13.64
C VAL A 593 23.34 18.37 -13.11
N GLN A 594 23.21 19.59 -13.63
CA GLN A 594 24.03 20.76 -13.28
C GLN A 594 23.59 21.39 -11.96
N THR A 595 22.30 21.42 -11.66
CA THR A 595 21.76 22.06 -10.44
C THR A 595 20.79 21.14 -9.71
N HIS A 596 21.02 20.89 -8.41
CA HIS A 596 20.13 20.08 -7.58
C HIS A 596 20.25 20.47 -6.10
N GLU A 597 19.17 20.33 -5.34
CA GLU A 597 19.13 20.61 -3.91
C GLU A 597 18.45 19.49 -3.11
N LEU A 598 19.16 18.89 -2.16
CA LEU A 598 18.63 17.94 -1.18
C LEU A 598 18.87 18.49 0.22
N PHE A 599 17.80 18.68 1.00
CA PHE A 599 17.83 19.25 2.35
C PHE A 599 17.08 18.39 3.36
N GLY A 600 17.76 17.97 4.44
CA GLY A 600 17.12 17.24 5.55
C GLY A 600 16.91 15.77 5.24
N ALA A 601 17.98 15.04 4.90
CA ALA A 601 17.92 13.68 4.38
C ALA A 601 18.39 12.61 5.38
N GLY A 602 17.56 11.59 5.66
CA GLY A 602 17.92 10.40 6.41
C GLY A 602 18.00 9.16 5.52
N VAL A 603 19.08 8.39 5.60
CA VAL A 603 19.23 7.08 4.91
C VAL A 603 19.70 6.01 5.89
N TYR A 604 18.86 5.02 6.14
CA TYR A 604 19.05 4.02 7.19
C TYR A 604 19.28 2.62 6.62
N SER A 605 19.84 1.73 7.42
CA SER A 605 20.29 0.40 7.01
C SER A 605 20.17 -0.62 8.13
N TYR A 606 19.66 -1.82 7.82
CA TYR A 606 19.30 -2.85 8.81
C TYR A 606 19.56 -4.32 8.39
N PHE A 607 20.04 -4.61 7.17
CA PHE A 607 20.31 -5.95 6.60
C PHE A 607 19.98 -7.16 7.54
N ARG A 608 18.73 -7.64 7.46
CA ARG A 608 18.07 -8.43 8.52
C ARG A 608 18.73 -9.80 8.75
N TRP A 609 19.34 -10.37 7.71
CA TRP A 609 19.83 -11.76 7.73
C TRP A 609 21.35 -11.89 7.81
N VAL A 610 22.10 -10.89 7.39
CA VAL A 610 23.58 -10.89 7.36
C VAL A 610 24.13 -9.50 7.68
N ASP A 611 25.26 -9.44 8.37
CA ASP A 611 26.03 -8.20 8.62
C ASP A 611 27.32 -8.16 7.81
N THR A 612 27.33 -8.86 6.67
CA THR A 612 28.41 -8.83 5.67
C THR A 612 28.09 -7.97 4.45
N VAL A 613 26.86 -7.47 4.31
CA VAL A 613 26.42 -6.61 3.19
C VAL A 613 26.58 -5.14 3.56
N TRP A 614 27.07 -4.36 2.59
CA TRP A 614 27.30 -2.93 2.69
C TRP A 614 26.68 -2.18 1.51
N ALA A 615 26.51 -0.87 1.70
CA ALA A 615 26.36 0.11 0.63
C ALA A 615 27.46 1.18 0.73
N GLU A 616 28.02 1.56 -0.40
CA GLU A 616 29.10 2.55 -0.49
C GLU A 616 28.63 3.92 0.06
N ASN A 617 27.45 4.38 -0.35
CA ASN A 617 26.90 5.64 0.11
C ASN A 617 25.37 5.61 0.20
N GLY A 618 24.82 6.41 1.10
CA GLY A 618 23.38 6.64 1.17
C GLY A 618 22.88 7.53 0.04
N ILE A 619 23.72 8.47 -0.40
CA ILE A 619 23.42 9.49 -1.41
C ILE A 619 24.55 9.52 -2.43
N TRP A 620 24.23 9.53 -3.73
CA TRP A 620 25.18 9.74 -4.82
C TRP A 620 24.81 10.95 -5.67
N VAL A 621 25.75 11.87 -5.87
CA VAL A 621 25.58 13.11 -6.64
C VAL A 621 26.81 13.45 -7.49
N PRO A 622 26.68 14.12 -8.64
CA PRO A 622 27.85 14.64 -9.36
C PRO A 622 28.56 15.76 -8.56
N LYS A 623 29.90 15.76 -8.52
CA LYS A 623 30.71 16.78 -7.82
C LYS A 623 30.62 18.13 -8.53
N ARG A 624 29.62 18.95 -8.17
CA ARG A 624 29.37 20.29 -8.73
C ARG A 624 28.99 21.29 -7.63
N PRO A 625 29.54 22.53 -7.59
CA PRO A 625 29.18 23.53 -6.57
C PRO A 625 27.68 23.91 -6.53
N THR A 626 26.97 23.68 -7.63
CA THR A 626 25.52 23.90 -7.80
C THR A 626 24.67 22.68 -7.44
N VAL A 627 25.28 21.56 -7.06
CA VAL A 627 24.59 20.34 -6.58
C VAL A 627 24.84 20.22 -5.08
N GLN A 628 23.80 20.52 -4.30
CA GLN A 628 23.90 20.70 -2.85
C GLN A 628 23.19 19.57 -2.10
N VAL A 629 23.90 18.98 -1.15
CA VAL A 629 23.32 18.08 -0.12
C VAL A 629 23.57 18.71 1.24
N ASN A 630 22.49 19.07 1.93
CA ASN A 630 22.47 19.78 3.20
C ASN A 630 21.70 18.97 4.24
N ARG A 631 22.19 18.96 5.50
CA ARG A 631 21.51 18.36 6.65
C ARG A 631 21.20 16.87 6.41
N ALA A 632 22.25 16.06 6.23
CA ALA A 632 22.15 14.64 5.92
C ALA A 632 22.55 13.76 7.12
N VAL A 633 21.95 12.58 7.25
CA VAL A 633 22.26 11.59 8.29
C VAL A 633 22.18 10.15 7.74
N THR A 634 23.14 9.30 8.11
CA THR A 634 23.05 7.85 7.93
C THR A 634 22.99 7.10 9.26
N ARG A 635 22.31 5.95 9.27
CA ARG A 635 22.12 5.12 10.47
C ARG A 635 22.28 3.63 10.18
N TRP A 636 23.01 2.93 11.05
CA TRP A 636 22.92 1.48 11.23
C TRP A 636 21.92 1.15 12.34
N LEU A 637 20.91 0.37 12.02
CA LEU A 637 19.79 0.06 12.92
C LEU A 637 19.99 -1.19 13.79
N ASN A 638 21.23 -1.67 13.90
CA ASN A 638 21.59 -2.93 14.55
C ASN A 638 20.94 -4.13 13.82
N GLY A 639 21.27 -4.26 12.53
CA GLY A 639 20.84 -5.38 11.70
C GLY A 639 21.38 -6.74 12.18
N CYS A 640 20.93 -7.79 11.50
CA CYS A 640 21.34 -9.19 11.71
C CYS A 640 21.15 -9.76 13.13
N ILE A 641 20.06 -10.53 13.32
CA ILE A 641 19.79 -11.26 14.57
C ILE A 641 20.27 -12.73 14.43
N PRO A 642 21.34 -13.19 15.13
CA PRO A 642 21.96 -14.48 14.87
C PRO A 642 21.03 -15.68 15.01
N ALA A 643 20.12 -15.66 15.99
CA ALA A 643 19.15 -16.73 16.20
C ALA A 643 18.13 -16.84 15.04
N LEU A 644 17.77 -15.70 14.44
CA LEU A 644 16.86 -15.63 13.30
C LEU A 644 17.56 -16.11 12.03
N SER A 645 18.78 -15.65 11.75
CA SER A 645 19.58 -16.10 10.60
C SER A 645 19.86 -17.61 10.68
N ALA A 646 20.24 -18.12 11.86
CA ALA A 646 20.42 -19.55 12.09
C ALA A 646 19.13 -20.36 11.85
N SER A 647 17.95 -19.84 12.22
CA SER A 647 16.66 -20.52 11.97
C SER A 647 16.35 -20.75 10.49
N LEU A 648 16.95 -19.95 9.60
CA LEU A 648 16.83 -20.05 8.14
C LEU A 648 18.05 -20.70 7.47
N ASN A 649 19.02 -21.19 8.25
CA ASN A 649 20.33 -21.69 7.79
C ASN A 649 21.17 -20.63 7.03
N ILE A 650 21.05 -19.35 7.40
CA ILE A 650 21.83 -18.25 6.83
C ILE A 650 23.08 -18.01 7.69
N THR A 651 24.24 -18.01 7.04
CA THR A 651 25.56 -17.74 7.63
C THR A 651 26.03 -16.32 7.29
N GLY A 652 26.93 -15.75 8.11
CA GLY A 652 27.39 -14.36 7.95
C GLY A 652 26.62 -13.38 8.84
N CYS A 653 26.40 -13.75 10.11
CA CYS A 653 25.76 -12.92 11.11
C CYS A 653 26.62 -12.89 12.38
N THR A 654 27.17 -11.73 12.75
CA THR A 654 27.98 -11.52 13.96
C THR A 654 27.33 -10.55 14.94
N ASP A 655 26.00 -10.67 15.09
CA ASP A 655 25.17 -9.85 16.00
C ASP A 655 25.17 -8.35 15.64
N GLY A 656 25.16 -8.07 14.34
CA GLY A 656 25.11 -6.74 13.77
C GLY A 656 26.43 -5.97 13.85
N GLN A 657 27.55 -6.65 14.10
CA GLN A 657 28.86 -6.03 14.30
C GLN A 657 29.54 -5.61 12.99
N GLY A 658 29.08 -6.13 11.85
CA GLY A 658 29.41 -5.63 10.51
C GLY A 658 28.26 -4.85 9.85
N GLY A 659 28.39 -4.67 8.53
CA GLY A 659 27.36 -4.13 7.64
C GLY A 659 27.05 -2.63 7.79
N GLY A 660 26.21 -2.13 6.89
CA GLY A 660 25.72 -0.75 6.91
C GLY A 660 26.20 0.09 5.73
N LEU A 661 26.59 1.34 6.00
CA LEU A 661 26.91 2.35 4.99
C LEU A 661 28.36 2.84 5.16
N ARG A 662 29.15 2.93 4.08
CA ARG A 662 30.55 3.44 4.13
C ARG A 662 30.61 4.97 4.23
N HIS A 663 29.69 5.66 3.55
CA HIS A 663 29.64 7.12 3.44
C HIS A 663 28.20 7.65 3.49
N ILE A 664 28.02 8.94 3.83
CA ILE A 664 26.73 9.64 3.75
C ILE A 664 26.45 10.04 2.31
N VAL A 665 27.37 10.82 1.72
CA VAL A 665 27.31 11.34 0.35
C VAL A 665 28.60 10.97 -0.34
N ASN A 666 28.51 10.23 -1.45
CA ASN A 666 29.64 9.82 -2.29
C ASN A 666 30.78 9.15 -1.50
N ASP A 667 31.83 9.93 -1.18
CA ASP A 667 33.07 9.60 -0.50
C ASP A 667 33.23 10.32 0.87
N GLN A 668 32.17 10.92 1.41
CA GLN A 668 32.20 11.81 2.58
C GLN A 668 31.22 11.45 3.71
N GLY A 669 31.46 11.98 4.92
CA GLY A 669 30.66 11.74 6.12
C GLY A 669 31.05 10.50 6.94
N GLY A 670 31.70 9.52 6.31
CA GLY A 670 32.23 8.32 6.97
C GLY A 670 31.17 7.27 7.33
N PRO A 671 31.60 6.12 7.90
CA PRO A 671 30.77 4.92 7.97
C PRO A 671 29.82 4.89 9.17
N ALA A 672 28.63 4.36 8.94
CA ALA A 672 27.59 4.09 9.94
C ALA A 672 27.37 2.57 10.05
N PHE A 673 27.81 1.97 11.16
CA PHE A 673 27.94 0.51 11.32
C PHE A 673 27.98 0.04 12.79
N ALA A 674 28.12 -1.28 13.00
CA ALA A 674 28.42 -1.97 14.26
C ALA A 674 27.43 -1.78 15.44
N ALA A 675 26.61 -2.79 15.69
CA ALA A 675 25.65 -2.89 16.79
C ALA A 675 26.28 -2.85 18.20
N GLY A 676 27.57 -3.21 18.33
CA GLY A 676 28.31 -3.14 19.60
C GLY A 676 28.93 -1.78 19.94
N GLY A 677 28.85 -0.79 19.04
CA GLY A 677 29.42 0.55 19.26
C GLY A 677 28.49 1.53 19.98
N ASP A 678 29.07 2.65 20.45
CA ASP A 678 28.29 3.81 20.88
C ASP A 678 27.49 4.41 19.72
N ASP A 679 26.46 5.21 20.04
CA ASP A 679 25.53 5.74 19.01
C ASP A 679 26.24 6.62 17.95
N ALA A 680 27.35 7.26 18.32
CA ALA A 680 28.23 8.03 17.42
C ALA A 680 29.02 7.17 16.40
N VAL A 681 29.04 5.84 16.54
CA VAL A 681 29.56 4.89 15.52
C VAL A 681 28.45 4.49 14.55
N LYS A 682 27.23 4.34 15.08
CA LYS A 682 26.04 3.89 14.35
C LYS A 682 25.36 4.98 13.55
N THR A 683 25.44 6.24 14.00
CA THR A 683 24.91 7.41 13.29
C THR A 683 26.05 8.30 12.81
N LYS A 684 25.94 8.82 11.59
CA LYS A 684 26.80 9.90 11.08
C LYS A 684 25.95 11.03 10.54
N TRP A 685 26.26 12.26 10.92
CA TRP A 685 25.61 13.47 10.44
C TRP A 685 26.58 14.34 9.63
N MET A 686 26.05 15.03 8.62
CA MET A 686 26.74 16.00 7.78
C MET A 686 25.90 17.26 7.68
N ARG A 687 26.46 18.43 8.07
CA ARG A 687 25.73 19.70 7.92
C ARG A 687 25.68 20.11 6.45
N SER A 688 26.79 20.02 5.71
CA SER A 688 26.86 20.27 4.26
C SER A 688 27.84 19.32 3.59
N TYR A 689 27.48 18.81 2.42
CA TYR A 689 28.42 18.20 1.48
C TYR A 689 29.39 19.25 0.90
N ASN A 690 30.58 18.83 0.49
CA ASN A 690 31.56 19.69 -0.17
C ASN A 690 32.14 19.01 -1.43
N PRO A 691 31.75 19.42 -2.66
CA PRO A 691 32.25 18.82 -3.89
C PRO A 691 33.73 19.12 -4.19
N ALA A 692 34.40 19.97 -3.40
CA ALA A 692 35.83 20.27 -3.55
C ALA A 692 36.76 19.42 -2.65
N THR A 693 36.22 18.41 -1.95
CA THR A 693 37.00 17.51 -1.06
C THR A 693 36.76 16.03 -1.35
N GLY A 694 37.62 15.17 -0.79
CA GLY A 694 37.68 13.75 -1.13
C GLY A 694 38.46 13.53 -2.42
N ASP A 695 38.08 12.52 -3.22
CA ASP A 695 38.64 12.33 -4.56
C ASP A 695 38.00 13.31 -5.55
N THR A 696 38.79 14.17 -6.17
CA THR A 696 38.33 15.20 -7.12
C THR A 696 38.84 14.93 -8.55
N THR A 697 39.28 13.70 -8.82
CA THR A 697 39.84 13.28 -10.11
C THR A 697 38.75 12.73 -11.01
N PRO A 698 38.49 13.29 -12.22
CA PRO A 698 37.51 12.70 -13.12
C PRO A 698 38.07 11.48 -13.88
N PRO A 699 37.28 10.40 -14.03
CA PRO A 699 37.71 9.24 -14.80
C PRO A 699 37.93 9.61 -16.27
N THR A 700 39.04 9.14 -16.83
CA THR A 700 39.40 9.35 -18.24
C THR A 700 38.66 8.34 -19.10
N LEU A 701 37.64 8.80 -19.84
CA LEU A 701 36.88 8.00 -20.79
C LEU A 701 37.60 7.92 -22.15
N THR A 702 37.67 6.71 -22.71
CA THR A 702 37.94 6.46 -24.12
C THR A 702 36.73 5.74 -24.73
N ALA A 703 36.10 6.35 -25.73
CA ALA A 703 34.97 5.75 -26.45
C ALA A 703 35.09 5.96 -27.96
N ASN A 704 34.49 5.04 -28.72
CA ASN A 704 34.53 5.03 -30.18
C ASN A 704 33.34 4.24 -30.76
N VAL A 705 32.72 4.74 -31.82
CA VAL A 705 31.72 4.00 -32.62
C VAL A 705 32.31 3.63 -33.97
N ALA A 706 32.58 2.34 -34.18
CA ALA A 706 33.12 1.80 -35.43
C ALA A 706 32.01 1.10 -36.23
N GLY A 707 31.60 1.69 -37.36
CA GLY A 707 30.45 1.21 -38.13
C GLY A 707 29.16 1.35 -37.33
N ASN A 708 28.64 0.24 -36.81
CA ASN A 708 27.49 0.19 -35.89
C ASN A 708 27.87 -0.33 -34.48
N THR A 709 29.16 -0.40 -34.13
CA THR A 709 29.59 -0.95 -32.83
C THR A 709 30.19 0.13 -31.95
N LEU A 710 29.55 0.38 -30.80
CA LEU A 710 30.11 1.19 -29.73
C LEU A 710 31.06 0.34 -28.86
N THR A 711 32.28 0.84 -28.71
CA THR A 711 33.27 0.36 -27.73
C THR A 711 33.68 1.51 -26.82
N ALA A 712 33.66 1.28 -25.50
CA ALA A 712 34.11 2.22 -24.48
C ALA A 712 34.94 1.53 -23.40
N SER A 713 35.83 2.30 -22.78
CA SER A 713 36.62 1.95 -21.60
C SER A 713 36.95 3.22 -20.81
N ALA A 714 37.07 3.12 -19.50
CA ALA A 714 37.45 4.23 -18.64
C ALA A 714 38.57 3.80 -17.69
N GLN A 715 39.41 4.75 -17.31
CA GLN A 715 40.47 4.56 -16.31
C GLN A 715 40.48 5.73 -15.35
N ASP A 716 40.84 5.45 -14.11
CA ASP A 716 40.99 6.43 -13.05
C ASP A 716 42.24 6.05 -12.23
N ASN A 717 42.89 7.04 -11.61
CA ASN A 717 44.13 6.86 -10.85
C ASN A 717 43.95 6.93 -9.34
N VAL A 718 42.69 7.05 -8.86
CA VAL A 718 42.30 6.98 -7.44
C VAL A 718 41.22 5.90 -7.28
N THR A 719 40.18 5.93 -8.11
CA THR A 719 39.13 4.89 -8.14
C THR A 719 39.60 3.67 -8.94
N ASN A 720 39.37 2.45 -8.44
CA ASN A 720 39.71 1.23 -9.19
C ASN A 720 38.85 1.12 -10.47
N ALA A 721 39.45 0.73 -11.59
CA ALA A 721 38.79 0.72 -12.91
C ALA A 721 37.53 -0.17 -13.00
N ASN A 722 37.38 -1.18 -12.13
CA ASN A 722 36.16 -2.00 -12.03
C ASN A 722 35.02 -1.37 -11.22
N LEU A 723 35.24 -0.18 -10.64
CA LEU A 723 34.26 0.60 -9.87
C LEU A 723 33.88 1.90 -10.61
N VAL A 724 34.60 2.25 -11.67
CA VAL A 724 34.21 3.31 -12.62
C VAL A 724 33.07 2.78 -13.50
N HIS A 725 31.92 3.45 -13.47
CA HIS A 725 30.75 3.07 -14.26
C HIS A 725 30.73 3.85 -15.56
N ILE A 726 30.46 3.16 -16.67
CA ILE A 726 30.26 3.76 -17.98
C ILE A 726 28.77 3.66 -18.32
N ASP A 727 28.17 4.77 -18.72
CA ASP A 727 26.80 4.84 -19.25
C ASP A 727 26.84 5.36 -20.69
N TYR A 728 25.86 4.96 -21.51
CA TYR A 728 25.64 5.49 -22.86
C TYR A 728 24.18 5.92 -23.07
N GLN A 729 23.96 6.91 -23.92
CA GLN A 729 22.65 7.41 -24.33
C GLN A 729 22.54 7.24 -25.86
N THR A 730 21.44 6.68 -26.36
CA THR A 730 21.11 6.62 -27.79
C THR A 730 20.03 7.63 -28.11
N SER A 731 20.29 8.52 -29.06
CA SER A 731 19.52 9.76 -29.26
C SER A 731 19.28 10.45 -27.91
N CYS A 732 18.03 10.67 -27.51
CA CYS A 732 17.69 11.34 -26.25
C CYS A 732 17.22 10.42 -25.10
N GLY A 733 17.25 9.09 -25.28
CA GLY A 733 16.64 8.13 -24.34
C GLY A 733 17.21 8.15 -22.91
N LEU A 734 16.73 7.28 -22.03
CA LEU A 734 17.37 7.11 -20.71
C LEU A 734 18.83 6.64 -20.87
N TRP A 735 19.70 7.04 -19.95
CA TRP A 735 21.08 6.54 -19.88
C TRP A 735 21.07 5.05 -19.54
N LYS A 736 21.72 4.23 -20.39
CA LYS A 736 21.79 2.77 -20.26
C LYS A 736 23.21 2.36 -19.86
N PRO A 737 23.40 1.37 -18.97
CA PRO A 737 24.72 0.95 -18.51
C PRO A 737 25.49 0.28 -19.65
N TYR A 738 26.73 0.71 -19.90
CA TYR A 738 27.63 0.05 -20.84
C TYR A 738 28.26 -1.19 -20.17
N THR A 739 27.86 -2.38 -20.61
CA THR A 739 28.29 -3.68 -20.06
C THR A 739 29.24 -4.46 -20.98
N GLY A 740 29.62 -3.88 -22.12
CA GLY A 740 30.40 -4.52 -23.17
C GLY A 740 30.08 -3.92 -24.54
N SER A 741 30.53 -4.56 -25.61
CA SER A 741 30.31 -4.11 -26.99
C SER A 741 28.81 -3.94 -27.32
N VAL A 742 28.36 -2.69 -27.53
CA VAL A 742 26.96 -2.37 -27.86
C VAL A 742 26.81 -2.23 -29.38
N THR A 743 25.77 -2.85 -29.96
CA THR A 743 25.39 -2.61 -31.36
C THR A 743 24.40 -1.45 -31.43
N ILE A 744 24.75 -0.39 -32.15
CA ILE A 744 23.95 0.80 -32.40
C ILE A 744 23.05 0.55 -33.63
N PRO A 745 21.71 0.60 -33.49
CA PRO A 745 20.78 0.45 -34.62
C PRO A 745 21.00 1.49 -35.74
N ASN A 746 20.64 1.15 -36.98
CA ASN A 746 20.88 2.00 -38.16
C ASN A 746 20.14 3.34 -38.10
N ASP A 747 19.00 3.35 -37.42
CA ASP A 747 18.07 4.44 -37.18
C ASP A 747 18.49 5.37 -36.02
N ILE A 748 19.43 4.93 -35.16
CA ILE A 748 20.05 5.82 -34.18
C ILE A 748 21.07 6.73 -34.89
N GLU A 749 20.80 8.03 -34.84
CA GLU A 749 21.69 9.06 -35.39
C GLU A 749 22.73 9.56 -34.38
N ASN A 750 22.43 9.57 -33.08
CA ASN A 750 23.29 10.14 -32.03
C ASN A 750 23.60 9.13 -30.92
N VAL A 751 24.84 9.15 -30.43
CA VAL A 751 25.29 8.37 -29.27
C VAL A 751 26.15 9.26 -28.37
N LYS A 752 25.79 9.31 -27.08
CA LYS A 752 26.60 9.93 -26.03
C LYS A 752 27.15 8.84 -25.10
N VAL A 753 28.33 9.05 -24.53
CA VAL A 753 28.96 8.13 -23.57
C VAL A 753 29.67 8.92 -22.49
N ARG A 754 29.52 8.50 -21.22
CA ARG A 754 30.15 9.13 -20.05
C ARG A 754 30.70 8.06 -19.12
N ALA A 755 31.71 8.41 -18.33
CA ALA A 755 32.14 7.62 -17.17
C ALA A 755 31.91 8.40 -15.87
N SER A 756 31.64 7.68 -14.77
CA SER A 756 31.54 8.24 -13.42
C SER A 756 32.12 7.30 -12.37
N ASP A 757 32.75 7.86 -11.35
CA ASP A 757 33.38 7.09 -10.26
C ASP A 757 32.46 6.93 -9.04
N GLN A 758 33.00 6.42 -7.93
CA GLN A 758 32.27 6.31 -6.66
C GLN A 758 32.14 7.66 -5.94
N ALA A 759 33.15 8.53 -6.09
CA ALA A 759 33.21 9.85 -5.48
C ALA A 759 32.27 10.89 -6.10
N GLY A 760 31.67 10.63 -7.27
CA GLY A 760 30.80 11.56 -7.97
C GLY A 760 31.49 12.40 -9.05
N ASN A 761 32.76 12.14 -9.38
CA ASN A 761 33.38 12.79 -10.53
C ASN A 761 32.84 12.16 -11.82
N VAL A 762 32.76 12.96 -12.88
CA VAL A 762 32.17 12.59 -14.17
C VAL A 762 33.15 12.97 -15.27
N SER A 763 33.39 12.07 -16.22
CA SER A 763 34.27 12.33 -17.37
C SER A 763 33.72 13.44 -18.26
N THR A 764 34.58 13.99 -19.12
CA THR A 764 34.07 14.63 -20.35
C THR A 764 33.20 13.64 -21.12
N GLU A 765 32.05 14.10 -21.62
CA GLU A 765 31.14 13.29 -22.44
C GLU A 765 31.73 13.08 -23.84
N TYR A 766 31.72 11.83 -24.30
CA TYR A 766 32.01 11.50 -25.69
C TYR A 766 30.73 11.57 -26.50
N HIS A 767 30.76 12.32 -27.61
CA HIS A 767 29.64 12.45 -28.55
C HIS A 767 30.01 11.84 -29.90
N TRP A 768 29.11 11.04 -30.46
CA TRP A 768 29.16 10.56 -31.83
C TRP A 768 27.83 10.84 -32.53
N SER A 769 27.89 11.27 -33.79
CA SER A 769 26.71 11.37 -34.65
C SER A 769 26.99 10.74 -36.02
N ARG A 770 26.01 9.97 -36.51
CA ARG A 770 26.06 9.24 -37.78
C ARG A 770 26.18 10.19 -38.98
N ASN A 771 25.51 11.34 -38.89
CA ASN A 771 25.35 12.33 -39.97
C ASN A 771 25.90 13.73 -39.60
N GLY A 772 26.73 13.85 -38.56
CA GLY A 772 27.32 15.13 -38.14
C GLY A 772 26.32 16.12 -37.50
N THR A 773 25.09 15.69 -37.21
CA THR A 773 24.01 16.50 -36.63
C THR A 773 23.80 16.09 -35.19
N ALA A 774 23.98 17.02 -34.24
CA ALA A 774 23.87 16.74 -32.80
C ALA A 774 22.47 17.08 -32.27
N ASP A 775 21.86 16.14 -31.54
CA ASP A 775 20.58 16.35 -30.86
C ASP A 775 20.74 17.19 -29.57
N ASN A 776 19.86 18.16 -29.37
CA ASN A 776 19.83 19.01 -28.16
C ASN A 776 19.08 18.35 -26.98
N CYS A 777 19.32 17.07 -26.74
CA CYS A 777 18.66 16.30 -25.69
C CYS A 777 19.03 16.84 -24.29
N GLN A 778 18.03 17.25 -23.52
CA GLN A 778 18.11 17.34 -22.07
C GLN A 778 18.06 15.92 -21.45
N PRO A 779 18.30 15.77 -20.13
CA PRO A 779 18.16 14.47 -19.47
C PRO A 779 16.70 13.96 -19.52
N GLY A 780 16.46 12.83 -20.18
CA GLY A 780 15.12 12.20 -20.25
C GLY A 780 14.28 12.49 -21.50
N ASP A 781 14.89 12.99 -22.58
CA ASP A 781 14.22 13.49 -23.81
C ASP A 781 13.89 12.45 -24.93
N GLY A 782 14.08 11.14 -24.73
CA GLY A 782 13.86 10.14 -25.80
C GLY A 782 13.02 8.90 -25.46
N ASP A 783 12.26 8.45 -26.47
CA ASP A 783 11.38 7.27 -26.45
C ASP A 783 12.18 5.96 -26.26
N ASP A 784 11.51 4.91 -25.79
CA ASP A 784 12.16 3.70 -25.23
C ASP A 784 11.68 2.41 -25.89
N THR A 785 12.04 2.24 -27.17
CA THR A 785 12.12 0.90 -27.76
C THR A 785 13.40 0.23 -27.26
N ASP A 786 13.26 -0.75 -26.35
CA ASP A 786 14.39 -1.58 -25.93
C ASP A 786 14.90 -2.47 -27.08
N PRO A 787 16.18 -2.34 -27.53
CA PRO A 787 16.76 -3.23 -28.53
C PRO A 787 17.04 -4.65 -27.99
N GLY A 788 16.90 -4.88 -26.68
CA GLY A 788 17.30 -6.12 -25.99
C GLY A 788 16.24 -7.21 -25.84
N ASN A 789 14.94 -6.90 -25.92
CA ASN A 789 13.86 -7.84 -25.55
C ASN A 789 13.27 -8.63 -26.74
N PRO A 790 13.50 -9.97 -26.85
CA PRO A 790 13.00 -10.78 -27.95
C PRO A 790 11.52 -11.19 -27.79
N GLY A 791 10.60 -10.25 -28.06
CA GLY A 791 9.21 -10.55 -28.45
C GLY A 791 8.13 -10.06 -27.48
N GLY A 792 7.59 -8.86 -27.75
CA GLY A 792 6.57 -8.20 -26.92
C GLY A 792 5.34 -7.64 -27.65
N GLY A 793 5.21 -7.82 -28.96
CA GLY A 793 4.02 -7.34 -29.70
C GLY A 793 4.02 -7.75 -31.17
N ASP A 794 2.89 -8.31 -31.63
CA ASP A 794 2.14 -7.74 -32.75
C ASP A 794 0.74 -8.36 -32.88
N ASP A 795 -0.26 -7.49 -32.76
CA ASP A 795 -1.45 -7.37 -33.61
C ASP A 795 -1.46 -8.29 -34.85
N GLY A 796 -2.52 -9.10 -35.00
CA GLY A 796 -2.54 -10.18 -36.00
C GLY A 796 -3.52 -9.98 -37.15
N GLU A 797 -3.23 -10.61 -38.29
CA GLU A 797 -4.26 -11.12 -39.20
C GLU A 797 -3.84 -12.38 -39.97
N ASN A 798 -4.84 -13.20 -40.34
CA ASN A 798 -4.78 -14.39 -41.24
C ASN A 798 -4.02 -15.68 -40.78
N PRO A 799 -4.30 -16.85 -41.43
CA PRO A 799 -4.19 -18.15 -40.74
C PRO A 799 -3.58 -19.35 -41.51
N GLY A 800 -3.00 -20.33 -40.79
CA GLY A 800 -2.88 -21.71 -41.30
C GLY A 800 -1.80 -22.59 -40.66
N GLY A 801 -2.09 -23.89 -40.54
CA GLY A 801 -1.16 -24.96 -40.12
C GLY A 801 -0.92 -25.10 -38.59
N GLY A 802 -0.68 -26.29 -38.03
CA GLY A 802 -0.94 -27.64 -38.58
C GLY A 802 0.01 -28.74 -38.09
N ASP A 803 -0.23 -29.32 -36.90
CA ASP A 803 0.42 -30.55 -36.34
C ASP A 803 1.98 -30.46 -36.23
N ASP A 804 2.83 -31.38 -35.71
CA ASP A 804 2.72 -32.64 -34.93
C ASP A 804 3.96 -32.85 -33.98
N GLY A 805 3.96 -33.90 -33.14
CA GLY A 805 5.05 -34.29 -32.19
C GLY A 805 4.77 -33.96 -30.71
N GLU A 806 4.85 -34.82 -29.67
CA GLU A 806 5.40 -36.19 -29.44
C GLU A 806 6.94 -36.31 -29.51
N ASN A 807 7.69 -36.89 -28.55
CA ASN A 807 7.35 -37.63 -27.31
C ASN A 807 8.45 -37.55 -26.16
N PRO A 808 8.88 -38.55 -25.34
CA PRO A 808 8.99 -38.35 -23.86
C PRO A 808 10.27 -38.84 -23.10
N GLY A 809 10.30 -38.63 -21.77
CA GLY A 809 11.06 -39.41 -20.77
C GLY A 809 11.26 -38.67 -19.44
N GLY A 810 11.36 -39.27 -18.25
CA GLY A 810 11.09 -40.66 -17.83
C GLY A 810 11.98 -41.13 -16.65
N GLY A 811 11.42 -41.46 -15.48
CA GLY A 811 12.16 -42.08 -14.36
C GLY A 811 11.54 -41.92 -12.96
N ASP A 812 10.98 -43.01 -12.42
CA ASP A 812 11.09 -43.38 -10.99
C ASP A 812 12.43 -44.20 -10.85
N ASP A 813 12.99 -44.60 -9.70
CA ASP A 813 12.53 -45.61 -8.73
C ASP A 813 13.42 -45.64 -7.45
N GLY A 814 12.83 -45.99 -6.30
CA GLY A 814 13.49 -46.68 -5.16
C GLY A 814 14.52 -45.93 -4.27
N GLU A 815 14.95 -46.46 -3.11
CA GLU A 815 14.29 -47.41 -2.19
C GLU A 815 14.86 -47.26 -0.75
N ASN A 816 14.31 -47.95 0.26
CA ASN A 816 14.58 -47.74 1.70
C ASN A 816 15.19 -48.99 2.39
N PRO A 817 16.16 -48.84 3.29
CA PRO A 817 15.95 -49.23 4.71
C PRO A 817 16.71 -48.32 5.73
N GLY A 818 16.49 -48.38 7.06
CA GLY A 818 15.51 -49.14 7.84
C GLY A 818 16.04 -49.61 9.22
N GLY A 819 15.37 -49.24 10.33
CA GLY A 819 15.68 -49.67 11.72
C GLY A 819 16.29 -48.57 12.61
N GLY A 820 16.19 -48.62 13.94
CA GLY A 820 15.40 -49.53 14.79
C GLY A 820 15.78 -49.50 16.28
N ASP A 821 14.89 -48.98 17.14
CA ASP A 821 14.75 -49.11 18.61
C ASP A 821 15.97 -49.10 19.58
N GLY A 822 15.86 -48.27 20.63
CA GLY A 822 16.06 -48.75 22.01
C GLY A 822 17.03 -47.98 22.94
N GLY A 823 16.50 -47.38 24.02
CA GLY A 823 17.20 -47.35 25.31
C GLY A 823 17.32 -46.01 26.09
N GLN A 824 16.65 -45.98 27.25
CA GLN A 824 17.05 -45.34 28.52
C GLN A 824 17.33 -43.82 28.60
N ASN A 825 16.41 -43.13 29.29
CA ASN A 825 16.59 -41.86 29.99
C ASN A 825 17.23 -42.14 31.39
N PRO A 826 18.14 -41.29 31.90
CA PRO A 826 17.72 -40.33 32.94
C PRO A 826 18.34 -38.91 32.74
N GLY A 827 17.80 -37.83 33.30
CA GLY A 827 16.57 -37.64 34.08
C GLY A 827 16.69 -36.38 34.96
N GLY A 828 15.75 -35.42 34.88
CA GLY A 828 15.95 -34.11 35.52
C GLY A 828 14.75 -33.16 35.58
N GLY A 829 13.81 -33.41 36.50
CA GLY A 829 13.04 -32.37 37.20
C GLY A 829 11.94 -31.60 36.45
N ASP A 830 10.75 -32.21 36.25
CA ASP A 830 9.56 -31.52 35.76
C ASP A 830 8.90 -30.60 36.82
N GLY A 831 8.72 -29.32 36.48
CA GLY A 831 7.89 -28.37 37.23
C GLY A 831 6.39 -28.59 36.98
N ASN A 832 5.73 -29.38 37.83
CA ASN A 832 4.33 -29.81 37.66
C ASN A 832 3.32 -28.64 37.58
N THR A 833 2.54 -28.59 36.48
CA THR A 833 1.34 -27.76 36.35
C THR A 833 0.11 -28.59 35.96
N THR A 834 -0.57 -29.15 36.96
CA THR A 834 -1.84 -29.89 36.76
C THR A 834 -2.95 -28.98 36.21
N PRO A 835 -3.55 -29.29 35.05
CA PRO A 835 -4.62 -28.47 34.48
C PRO A 835 -5.93 -28.62 35.28
N PRO A 836 -6.75 -27.56 35.42
CA PRO A 836 -7.97 -27.60 36.21
C PRO A 836 -9.02 -28.55 35.62
N SER A 837 -9.59 -29.40 36.48
CA SER A 837 -10.69 -30.30 36.12
C SER A 837 -12.06 -29.59 36.15
N ASP A 838 -13.03 -30.15 35.41
CA ASP A 838 -14.35 -29.56 35.20
C ASP A 838 -15.34 -29.74 36.36
N GLY A 839 -14.90 -30.28 37.51
CA GLY A 839 -15.74 -30.64 38.65
C GLY A 839 -16.58 -31.92 38.44
N ALA A 840 -16.56 -32.52 37.24
CA ALA A 840 -17.25 -33.76 36.89
C ALA A 840 -16.27 -34.90 36.54
N GLY A 841 -15.00 -34.76 36.94
CA GLY A 841 -13.97 -35.78 36.79
C GLY A 841 -13.41 -35.93 35.38
N LYS A 842 -13.60 -34.93 34.49
CA LYS A 842 -13.02 -34.96 33.13
C LYS A 842 -11.97 -33.87 32.99
N THR A 843 -10.76 -34.30 32.66
CA THR A 843 -9.66 -33.40 32.28
C THR A 843 -9.82 -32.95 30.84
N ASN A 844 -9.50 -31.68 30.57
CA ASN A 844 -9.28 -31.23 29.20
C ASN A 844 -7.99 -31.88 28.66
N PRO A 845 -7.85 -32.09 27.34
CA PRO A 845 -6.55 -32.43 26.77
C PRO A 845 -5.53 -31.31 27.08
N PRO A 846 -4.27 -31.66 27.41
CA PRO A 846 -3.20 -30.70 27.61
C PRO A 846 -3.09 -29.70 26.43
N GLY A 847 -2.82 -28.44 26.74
CA GLY A 847 -2.58 -27.38 25.74
C GLY A 847 -3.80 -26.85 24.98
N SER A 848 -5.04 -27.27 25.31
CA SER A 848 -6.24 -26.71 24.66
C SER A 848 -6.66 -25.31 25.14
N ILE A 849 -6.23 -24.92 26.34
CA ILE A 849 -6.23 -23.54 26.83
C ILE A 849 -4.80 -23.20 27.23
N THR A 850 -4.27 -22.09 26.74
CA THR A 850 -2.95 -21.57 27.12
C THR A 850 -3.08 -20.29 27.95
N LEU A 851 -2.00 -19.90 28.62
CA LEU A 851 -1.89 -18.59 29.27
C LEU A 851 -1.89 -17.49 28.21
N GLY A 852 -2.65 -16.43 28.43
CA GLY A 852 -2.69 -15.25 27.58
C GLY A 852 -3.50 -14.12 28.22
N THR A 853 -3.28 -12.88 27.79
CA THR A 853 -3.75 -11.67 28.51
C THR A 853 -5.27 -11.50 28.58
N ARG A 854 -6.04 -12.15 27.69
CA ARG A 854 -7.51 -12.03 27.58
C ARG A 854 -8.15 -13.40 27.30
N LEU A 855 -9.46 -13.51 27.50
CA LEU A 855 -10.25 -14.71 27.16
C LEU A 855 -10.49 -14.76 25.63
N THR A 856 -9.88 -15.71 24.92
CA THR A 856 -10.07 -15.89 23.47
C THR A 856 -10.38 -17.35 23.13
N ALA A 857 -10.92 -17.60 21.92
CA ALA A 857 -11.07 -18.94 21.37
C ALA A 857 -10.98 -18.93 19.85
N SER A 858 -10.37 -19.95 19.26
CA SER A 858 -10.13 -20.06 17.82
C SER A 858 -10.50 -21.44 17.29
N VAL A 859 -11.07 -21.53 16.09
CA VAL A 859 -11.55 -22.75 15.44
C VAL A 859 -10.72 -23.04 14.18
N ARG A 860 -9.88 -24.08 14.18
CA ARG A 860 -9.16 -24.54 12.99
C ARG A 860 -9.89 -25.72 12.34
N VAL A 861 -10.12 -25.66 11.02
CA VAL A 861 -10.84 -26.71 10.27
C VAL A 861 -9.91 -27.38 9.26
N THR A 862 -9.76 -28.71 9.39
CA THR A 862 -8.82 -29.52 8.62
C THR A 862 -9.54 -30.51 7.70
N PRO A 863 -9.17 -30.63 6.41
CA PRO A 863 -8.19 -29.79 5.70
C PRO A 863 -8.70 -28.36 5.51
N THR A 864 -7.78 -27.39 5.42
CA THR A 864 -8.08 -25.97 5.18
C THR A 864 -8.66 -25.73 3.78
N LYS A 865 -8.12 -26.41 2.75
CA LYS A 865 -8.58 -26.32 1.37
C LYS A 865 -9.72 -27.31 1.09
N ALA A 866 -10.82 -26.80 0.54
CA ALA A 866 -12.02 -27.61 0.28
C ALA A 866 -11.78 -28.74 -0.73
N SER A 867 -11.85 -29.99 -0.28
CA SER A 867 -11.54 -31.18 -1.10
C SER A 867 -12.44 -31.40 -2.33
N GLY A 868 -13.55 -30.66 -2.49
CA GLY A 868 -14.50 -30.73 -3.61
C GLY A 868 -14.64 -29.40 -4.36
N LYS A 869 -15.48 -29.39 -5.40
CA LYS A 869 -15.65 -28.18 -6.22
C LYS A 869 -16.53 -27.15 -5.51
N ARG A 870 -16.27 -25.85 -5.76
CA ARG A 870 -17.05 -24.69 -5.27
C ARG A 870 -17.10 -24.60 -3.73
N GLY A 871 -15.95 -24.82 -3.07
CA GLY A 871 -15.82 -24.71 -1.62
C GLY A 871 -16.50 -25.81 -0.80
N TRP A 872 -16.83 -26.96 -1.40
CA TRP A 872 -17.49 -28.08 -0.70
C TRP A 872 -16.51 -29.15 -0.26
N TYR A 873 -16.59 -29.59 0.99
CA TYR A 873 -15.87 -30.75 1.52
C TYR A 873 -16.60 -32.06 1.15
N LYS A 874 -15.89 -33.01 0.49
CA LYS A 874 -16.43 -34.33 0.11
C LYS A 874 -16.15 -35.43 1.14
N LYS A 875 -15.24 -35.17 2.08
CA LYS A 875 -15.04 -35.93 3.33
C LYS A 875 -15.65 -35.10 4.49
N PRO A 876 -15.90 -35.69 5.67
CA PRO A 876 -16.03 -34.91 6.90
C PRO A 876 -14.79 -34.04 7.11
N VAL A 877 -14.93 -32.95 7.86
CA VAL A 877 -13.78 -32.15 8.33
C VAL A 877 -13.47 -32.51 9.78
N THR A 878 -12.19 -32.43 10.16
CA THR A 878 -11.80 -32.39 11.56
C THR A 878 -11.81 -30.93 12.01
N VAL A 879 -12.30 -30.68 13.21
CA VAL A 879 -12.26 -29.37 13.86
C VAL A 879 -11.37 -29.47 15.08
N ALA A 880 -10.31 -28.69 15.11
CA ALA A 880 -9.61 -28.36 16.33
C ALA A 880 -10.12 -27.01 16.86
N ALA A 881 -10.02 -26.82 18.16
CA ALA A 881 -10.18 -25.52 18.80
C ALA A 881 -9.06 -25.33 19.83
N SER A 882 -8.71 -24.08 20.05
CA SER A 882 -7.83 -23.60 21.12
C SER A 882 -8.44 -22.35 21.76
N GLY A 883 -7.84 -21.86 22.84
CA GLY A 883 -8.18 -20.56 23.42
C GLY A 883 -7.15 -20.13 24.45
N THR A 884 -7.27 -18.89 24.92
CA THR A 884 -6.42 -18.33 25.98
C THR A 884 -7.24 -17.97 27.21
N ALA A 885 -6.59 -17.98 28.37
CA ALA A 885 -7.13 -17.40 29.60
C ALA A 885 -6.01 -16.72 30.41
N PRO A 886 -6.32 -15.65 31.17
CA PRO A 886 -5.34 -15.02 32.06
C PRO A 886 -4.85 -15.97 33.15
N ALA A 887 -3.62 -15.76 33.64
CA ALA A 887 -3.06 -16.51 34.76
C ALA A 887 -4.02 -16.53 35.97
N GLY A 888 -4.10 -17.66 36.66
CA GLY A 888 -5.07 -17.89 37.74
C GLY A 888 -6.54 -18.06 37.31
N THR A 889 -6.92 -17.75 36.06
CA THR A 889 -8.32 -17.85 35.62
C THR A 889 -8.74 -19.29 35.35
N ARG A 890 -9.61 -19.83 36.21
CA ARG A 890 -10.23 -21.15 36.00
C ARG A 890 -11.24 -21.08 34.85
N ALA A 891 -10.93 -21.66 33.70
CA ALA A 891 -11.76 -21.58 32.50
C ALA A 891 -11.89 -22.92 31.75
N LEU A 892 -12.91 -23.02 30.89
CA LEU A 892 -13.15 -24.14 29.98
C LEU A 892 -13.34 -23.66 28.53
N LEU A 893 -12.70 -24.33 27.58
CA LEU A 893 -12.97 -24.17 26.16
C LEU A 893 -14.24 -24.96 25.79
N GLN A 894 -15.20 -24.30 25.15
CA GLN A 894 -16.45 -24.90 24.68
C GLN A 894 -16.55 -24.82 23.15
N ILE A 895 -17.11 -25.86 22.54
CA ILE A 895 -17.39 -25.96 21.10
C ILE A 895 -18.88 -26.23 20.85
N ARG A 896 -19.43 -25.71 19.74
CA ARG A 896 -20.73 -26.14 19.21
C ARG A 896 -20.77 -26.19 17.68
N VAL A 897 -21.71 -26.97 17.15
CA VAL A 897 -21.86 -27.18 15.70
C VAL A 897 -23.31 -26.89 15.28
N ASN A 898 -23.53 -25.71 14.72
CA ASN A 898 -24.82 -25.03 14.52
C ASN A 898 -25.54 -24.76 15.86
N THR A 899 -26.87 -24.73 15.85
CA THR A 899 -27.78 -24.54 16.99
C THR A 899 -27.81 -25.71 18.00
N LYS A 900 -26.71 -26.46 18.14
CA LYS A 900 -26.54 -27.41 19.25
C LYS A 900 -26.19 -26.64 20.52
N ALA A 901 -26.46 -27.25 21.68
CA ALA A 901 -25.88 -26.82 22.94
C ALA A 901 -24.34 -26.77 22.86
N TRP A 902 -23.75 -25.87 23.65
CA TRP A 902 -22.30 -25.85 23.88
C TRP A 902 -21.86 -27.12 24.62
N GLN A 903 -20.68 -27.64 24.27
CA GLN A 903 -20.07 -28.80 24.91
C GLN A 903 -18.60 -28.47 25.21
N THR A 904 -18.05 -28.93 26.33
CA THR A 904 -16.61 -28.80 26.62
C THR A 904 -15.80 -29.43 25.49
N TYR A 905 -14.75 -28.74 25.04
CA TYR A 905 -13.88 -29.23 23.97
C TYR A 905 -12.83 -30.18 24.54
N THR A 906 -13.01 -31.47 24.27
CA THR A 906 -12.10 -32.55 24.74
C THR A 906 -11.12 -33.00 23.65
N GLY A 907 -10.76 -32.11 22.71
CA GLY A 907 -9.83 -32.40 21.60
C GLY A 907 -10.47 -32.48 20.20
N PRO A 908 -9.66 -32.65 19.14
CA PRO A 908 -10.10 -32.47 17.76
C PRO A 908 -11.22 -33.44 17.33
N THR A 909 -12.32 -32.90 16.80
CA THR A 909 -13.56 -33.66 16.56
C THR A 909 -14.02 -33.66 15.09
N THR A 910 -14.51 -34.80 14.60
CA THR A 910 -14.91 -34.94 13.19
C THR A 910 -16.35 -34.50 12.93
N VAL A 911 -16.54 -33.37 12.25
CA VAL A 911 -17.87 -32.88 11.85
C VAL A 911 -18.40 -33.65 10.64
N LYS A 912 -19.16 -34.72 10.92
CA LYS A 912 -19.80 -35.62 9.95
C LYS A 912 -21.14 -35.10 9.38
N LYS A 913 -21.57 -33.87 9.75
CA LYS A 913 -22.87 -33.28 9.37
C LYS A 913 -22.78 -32.56 8.02
N ASN A 914 -23.53 -33.03 7.01
CA ASN A 914 -23.60 -32.37 5.71
C ASN A 914 -24.54 -31.14 5.76
N GLY A 915 -24.20 -30.06 5.05
CA GLY A 915 -24.98 -28.83 4.94
C GLY A 915 -24.30 -27.76 4.07
N LYS A 916 -25.05 -26.75 3.61
CA LYS A 916 -24.49 -25.56 2.93
C LYS A 916 -23.82 -24.60 3.92
N ASN A 917 -24.43 -24.46 5.10
CA ASN A 917 -24.01 -23.53 6.15
C ASN A 917 -23.75 -24.35 7.43
N VAL A 918 -22.70 -25.17 7.47
CA VAL A 918 -22.33 -25.89 8.69
C VAL A 918 -21.49 -24.93 9.54
N ARG A 919 -22.18 -24.16 10.39
CA ARG A 919 -21.56 -23.23 11.34
C ARG A 919 -20.91 -24.04 12.46
N ILE A 920 -19.66 -23.74 12.77
CA ILE A 920 -18.84 -24.32 13.84
C ILE A 920 -18.41 -23.13 14.69
N GLN A 921 -18.41 -23.27 16.02
CA GLN A 921 -18.05 -22.19 16.92
C GLN A 921 -17.28 -22.70 18.13
N ALA A 922 -16.31 -21.92 18.61
CA ALA A 922 -15.67 -22.11 19.91
C ALA A 922 -15.81 -20.84 20.78
N ARG A 923 -15.71 -20.98 22.10
CA ARG A 923 -15.58 -19.89 23.08
C ARG A 923 -14.89 -20.41 24.34
N VAL A 924 -14.13 -19.59 25.05
CA VAL A 924 -13.72 -19.90 26.43
C VAL A 924 -14.75 -19.34 27.39
N VAL A 925 -15.08 -20.07 28.46
CA VAL A 925 -15.97 -19.63 29.55
C VAL A 925 -15.23 -19.71 30.88
N VAL A 926 -15.44 -18.75 31.78
CA VAL A 926 -14.90 -18.80 33.14
C VAL A 926 -15.77 -19.72 33.99
N LEU A 927 -15.15 -20.55 34.84
CA LEU A 927 -15.86 -21.44 35.75
C LEU A 927 -16.46 -20.65 36.91
N GLY A 928 -17.76 -20.86 37.16
CA GLY A 928 -18.50 -20.20 38.24
C GLY A 928 -19.10 -18.84 37.91
N THR A 929 -18.89 -18.30 36.69
CA THR A 929 -19.47 -17.01 36.27
C THR A 929 -20.24 -17.13 34.94
N THR A 930 -20.87 -16.04 34.52
CA THR A 930 -21.48 -15.89 33.18
C THR A 930 -20.47 -15.43 32.10
N THR A 931 -19.23 -15.12 32.49
CA THR A 931 -18.19 -14.54 31.62
C THR A 931 -17.72 -15.52 30.56
N ALA A 932 -17.69 -15.08 29.31
CA ALA A 932 -17.20 -15.85 28.17
C ALA A 932 -16.47 -14.96 27.17
N SER A 933 -15.53 -15.54 26.42
CA SER A 933 -14.98 -14.88 25.23
C SER A 933 -16.08 -14.64 24.19
N PRO A 934 -15.87 -13.68 23.26
CA PRO A 934 -16.51 -13.73 21.95
C PRO A 934 -16.37 -15.12 21.34
N ALA A 935 -17.39 -15.57 20.62
CA ALA A 935 -17.43 -16.90 20.06
C ALA A 935 -16.98 -16.88 18.59
N ASP A 936 -15.78 -17.38 18.29
CA ASP A 936 -15.29 -17.56 16.91
C ASP A 936 -16.25 -18.45 16.08
N VAL A 937 -16.27 -18.25 14.76
CA VAL A 937 -17.32 -18.73 13.84
C VAL A 937 -16.78 -19.13 12.46
N VAL A 938 -16.35 -20.38 12.31
CA VAL A 938 -16.06 -20.95 10.98
C VAL A 938 -17.31 -21.58 10.36
N THR A 939 -17.66 -21.21 9.12
CA THR A 939 -18.84 -21.75 8.40
C THR A 939 -18.45 -22.49 7.11
N VAL A 940 -18.64 -23.80 7.09
CA VAL A 940 -18.20 -24.68 5.97
C VAL A 940 -19.35 -25.35 5.22
N LYS A 941 -19.11 -25.66 3.94
CA LYS A 941 -20.04 -26.38 3.06
C LYS A 941 -19.62 -27.86 3.01
N ILE A 942 -20.34 -28.77 3.67
CA ILE A 942 -19.97 -30.20 3.74
C ILE A 942 -20.99 -31.05 2.97
N ASP A 943 -20.53 -31.88 2.03
CA ASP A 943 -21.37 -32.89 1.39
C ASP A 943 -20.62 -34.18 1.04
N THR A 944 -20.59 -35.10 2.00
CA THR A 944 -20.05 -36.46 1.86
C THR A 944 -20.90 -37.42 1.01
N LYS A 945 -22.13 -37.06 0.63
CA LYS A 945 -23.17 -38.03 0.21
C LYS A 945 -23.40 -38.06 -1.30
N LYS A 946 -22.66 -38.96 -1.98
CA LYS A 946 -22.82 -39.32 -3.41
C LYS A 946 -24.31 -39.47 -3.82
N PRO A 947 -24.76 -38.91 -4.97
CA PRO A 947 -26.17 -38.95 -5.37
C PRO A 947 -26.77 -40.36 -5.44
N GLY A 948 -27.87 -40.58 -4.72
CA GLY A 948 -28.35 -41.92 -4.35
C GLY A 948 -28.90 -42.80 -5.49
N LYS A 949 -28.43 -44.07 -5.55
CA LYS A 949 -28.79 -45.08 -6.58
C LYS A 949 -30.30 -45.18 -6.87
N LYS A 950 -31.15 -45.26 -5.83
CA LYS A 950 -32.62 -45.40 -5.97
C LYS A 950 -33.28 -44.19 -6.68
N LYS A 951 -32.60 -43.03 -6.74
CA LYS A 951 -33.09 -41.79 -7.37
C LYS A 951 -32.62 -41.60 -8.81
N LEU A 952 -31.67 -42.40 -9.31
CA LEU A 952 -31.31 -42.48 -10.73
C LEU A 952 -32.36 -43.32 -11.50
N LYS A 953 -33.18 -42.65 -12.30
CA LYS A 953 -34.21 -43.29 -13.14
C LYS A 953 -34.06 -42.83 -14.59
N ALA A 954 -34.00 -43.80 -15.51
CA ALA A 954 -34.21 -43.59 -16.93
C ALA A 954 -35.68 -43.94 -17.25
N LYS A 955 -36.39 -43.08 -17.98
CA LYS A 955 -37.74 -43.35 -18.50
C LYS A 955 -37.80 -42.97 -19.97
N ALA A 956 -38.45 -43.79 -20.79
CA ALA A 956 -38.90 -43.36 -22.10
C ALA A 956 -40.01 -42.29 -21.97
N LYS A 957 -40.04 -41.34 -22.89
CA LYS A 957 -41.13 -40.36 -23.12
C LYS A 957 -41.14 -40.00 -24.60
N ARG A 958 -42.29 -39.58 -25.15
CA ARG A 958 -42.30 -38.74 -26.37
C ARG A 958 -41.90 -37.30 -26.02
N LYS A 959 -41.21 -36.62 -26.93
CA LYS A 959 -40.99 -35.16 -26.98
C LYS A 959 -40.91 -34.74 -28.44
N LYS A 960 -41.69 -33.73 -28.86
CA LYS A 960 -41.80 -33.28 -30.28
C LYS A 960 -41.82 -34.48 -31.25
N GLY A 961 -42.88 -35.29 -31.15
CA GLY A 961 -43.06 -36.58 -31.85
C GLY A 961 -42.15 -37.73 -31.39
N THR A 962 -40.86 -37.47 -31.18
CA THR A 962 -39.76 -38.45 -31.05
C THR A 962 -39.75 -39.19 -29.71
N LYS A 963 -39.48 -40.51 -29.73
CA LYS A 963 -39.19 -41.33 -28.55
C LYS A 963 -37.80 -40.99 -27.98
N VAL A 964 -37.74 -40.52 -26.74
CA VAL A 964 -36.50 -40.15 -26.03
C VAL A 964 -36.40 -40.77 -24.63
N ILE A 965 -35.18 -41.04 -24.17
CA ILE A 965 -34.90 -41.39 -22.77
C ILE A 965 -34.59 -40.12 -21.99
N VAL A 966 -35.34 -39.92 -20.90
CA VAL A 966 -35.12 -38.86 -19.91
C VAL A 966 -34.47 -39.46 -18.67
N LEU A 967 -33.32 -38.90 -18.27
CA LEU A 967 -32.65 -39.24 -17.02
C LEU A 967 -33.10 -38.27 -15.92
N LYS A 968 -33.44 -38.81 -14.74
CA LYS A 968 -33.65 -38.03 -13.51
C LYS A 968 -32.68 -38.50 -12.42
N ALA A 969 -32.25 -37.55 -11.60
CA ALA A 969 -31.51 -37.74 -10.36
C ALA A 969 -32.03 -36.73 -9.31
N LYS A 970 -31.80 -37.00 -8.02
CA LYS A 970 -32.00 -36.04 -6.93
C LYS A 970 -30.86 -36.23 -5.92
N ASP A 971 -30.33 -35.13 -5.41
CA ASP A 971 -29.52 -35.07 -4.20
C ASP A 971 -30.24 -34.19 -3.14
N LYS A 972 -29.94 -34.39 -1.86
CA LYS A 972 -30.48 -33.60 -0.73
C LYS A 972 -29.63 -32.36 -0.44
N THR A 973 -28.30 -32.45 -0.45
CA THR A 973 -27.39 -31.42 0.06
C THR A 973 -26.98 -30.40 -1.01
N SER A 974 -25.88 -30.64 -1.74
CA SER A 974 -25.27 -29.71 -2.70
C SER A 974 -26.05 -29.61 -4.02
N LYS A 975 -27.01 -30.52 -4.24
CA LYS A 975 -27.91 -30.65 -5.41
C LYS A 975 -27.16 -31.09 -6.68
N ILE A 976 -27.89 -31.67 -7.64
CA ILE A 976 -27.32 -32.19 -8.89
C ILE A 976 -26.79 -31.06 -9.76
N GLN A 977 -25.50 -31.09 -10.12
CA GLN A 977 -24.88 -30.19 -11.09
C GLN A 977 -25.09 -30.71 -12.53
N ARG A 978 -24.81 -32.00 -12.78
CA ARG A 978 -24.98 -32.61 -14.10
C ARG A 978 -25.24 -34.12 -14.03
N ILE A 979 -25.87 -34.66 -15.07
CA ILE A 979 -25.93 -36.10 -15.35
C ILE A 979 -25.06 -36.37 -16.58
N ALA A 980 -24.30 -37.46 -16.56
CA ALA A 980 -23.46 -37.90 -17.67
C ALA A 980 -23.85 -39.33 -18.09
N TYR A 981 -23.75 -39.63 -19.40
CA TYR A 981 -24.14 -40.93 -19.96
C TYR A 981 -23.17 -41.44 -21.05
N LYS A 982 -23.20 -42.76 -21.30
CA LYS A 982 -22.56 -43.44 -22.43
C LYS A 982 -23.61 -44.26 -23.20
N VAL A 983 -23.64 -44.09 -24.53
CA VAL A 983 -24.45 -44.91 -25.45
C VAL A 983 -23.84 -46.31 -25.54
N ASN A 984 -24.67 -47.35 -25.42
CA ASN A 984 -24.30 -48.78 -25.36
C ASN A 984 -23.25 -49.16 -24.28
N GLY A 985 -22.81 -48.20 -23.47
CA GLY A 985 -21.73 -48.34 -22.48
C GLY A 985 -20.31 -48.16 -23.02
N LYS A 986 -20.12 -47.87 -24.32
CA LYS A 986 -18.81 -47.57 -24.97
C LYS A 986 -18.59 -46.04 -25.09
N GLY A 987 -17.40 -45.60 -25.50
CA GLY A 987 -17.06 -44.20 -25.85
C GLY A 987 -16.85 -43.22 -24.68
N LYS A 988 -16.55 -41.94 -24.97
CA LYS A 988 -16.40 -40.84 -23.99
C LYS A 988 -17.75 -40.50 -23.29
N TRP A 989 -17.73 -39.90 -22.09
CA TRP A 989 -18.94 -39.58 -21.30
C TRP A 989 -19.64 -38.29 -21.78
N LYS A 990 -20.87 -38.38 -22.31
CA LYS A 990 -21.64 -37.21 -22.81
C LYS A 990 -22.49 -36.55 -21.72
N LYS A 991 -22.62 -35.20 -21.74
CA LYS A 991 -23.47 -34.38 -20.86
C LYS A 991 -24.95 -34.61 -21.21
N PHE A 992 -25.81 -34.94 -20.24
CA PHE A 992 -27.25 -35.11 -20.47
C PHE A 992 -27.97 -33.76 -20.50
N ASN A 993 -28.63 -33.44 -21.61
CA ASN A 993 -29.49 -32.27 -21.75
C ASN A 993 -30.96 -32.64 -21.41
N LYS A 994 -31.52 -32.01 -20.36
CA LYS A 994 -32.90 -32.24 -19.88
C LYS A 994 -33.97 -31.83 -20.89
N ALA A 995 -33.70 -30.81 -21.73
CA ALA A 995 -34.60 -30.34 -22.78
C ALA A 995 -34.60 -31.30 -23.96
N LYS A 996 -33.45 -31.60 -24.57
CA LYS A 996 -33.35 -32.48 -25.75
C LYS A 996 -33.61 -33.98 -25.41
N GLY A 997 -33.20 -34.45 -24.24
CA GLY A 997 -33.25 -35.88 -23.89
C GLY A 997 -32.18 -36.70 -24.62
N ILE A 998 -32.34 -38.02 -24.66
CA ILE A 998 -31.49 -38.93 -25.46
C ILE A 998 -32.39 -39.64 -26.48
N ARG A 999 -32.23 -39.35 -27.79
CA ARG A 999 -33.02 -39.97 -28.87
C ARG A 999 -32.85 -41.49 -28.83
N ILE A 1000 -33.96 -42.22 -28.92
CA ILE A 1000 -33.91 -43.68 -29.08
C ILE A 1000 -33.76 -43.99 -30.58
N THR A 1001 -32.86 -44.92 -30.90
CA THR A 1001 -32.61 -45.42 -32.26
C THR A 1001 -32.57 -46.95 -32.23
N ALA A 1002 -32.70 -47.61 -33.39
CA ALA A 1002 -32.62 -49.07 -33.52
C ALA A 1002 -31.39 -49.67 -32.79
N ASN A 1003 -30.24 -49.02 -32.95
CA ASN A 1003 -28.95 -49.46 -32.42
C ASN A 1003 -28.70 -49.11 -30.94
N LEU A 1004 -29.61 -48.42 -30.26
CA LEU A 1004 -29.48 -48.05 -28.84
C LEU A 1004 -29.88 -49.21 -27.92
N LYS A 1005 -29.01 -50.21 -27.76
CA LYS A 1005 -29.24 -51.43 -26.95
C LYS A 1005 -29.24 -51.15 -25.43
N ARG A 1006 -28.37 -50.27 -24.91
CA ARG A 1006 -28.33 -49.88 -23.47
C ARG A 1006 -27.75 -48.47 -23.22
N ILE A 1007 -27.95 -47.93 -22.01
CA ILE A 1007 -27.28 -46.70 -21.53
C ILE A 1007 -26.61 -46.96 -20.19
N LYS A 1008 -25.33 -46.58 -20.04
CA LYS A 1008 -24.67 -46.40 -18.72
C LYS A 1008 -24.76 -44.91 -18.34
N PHE A 1009 -25.18 -44.58 -17.12
CA PHE A 1009 -25.32 -43.18 -16.66
C PHE A 1009 -24.92 -42.98 -15.19
N ARG A 1010 -24.42 -41.78 -14.86
CA ARG A 1010 -24.06 -41.34 -13.50
C ARG A 1010 -24.45 -39.88 -13.28
N ALA A 1011 -24.78 -39.51 -12.05
CA ALA A 1011 -24.98 -38.10 -11.66
C ALA A 1011 -23.76 -37.55 -10.93
N ILE A 1012 -23.61 -36.23 -11.00
CA ILE A 1012 -22.58 -35.44 -10.31
C ILE A 1012 -23.30 -34.26 -9.66
N ASP A 1013 -23.08 -34.05 -8.36
CA ASP A 1013 -23.62 -32.91 -7.59
C ASP A 1013 -22.70 -31.67 -7.64
N LYS A 1014 -23.08 -30.57 -6.97
CA LYS A 1014 -22.27 -29.34 -6.96
C LYS A 1014 -20.96 -29.48 -6.17
N ALA A 1015 -20.91 -30.36 -5.16
CA ALA A 1015 -19.68 -30.72 -4.46
C ALA A 1015 -18.71 -31.55 -5.32
N GLY A 1016 -19.24 -32.23 -6.35
CA GLY A 1016 -18.49 -33.03 -7.31
C GLY A 1016 -18.51 -34.54 -7.03
N ASN A 1017 -19.34 -35.01 -6.11
CA ASN A 1017 -19.47 -36.44 -5.84
C ASN A 1017 -20.15 -37.15 -7.02
N LYS A 1018 -19.53 -38.25 -7.46
CA LYS A 1018 -19.98 -39.06 -8.59
C LYS A 1018 -20.82 -40.24 -8.07
N SER A 1019 -22.05 -40.41 -8.55
CA SER A 1019 -22.85 -41.60 -8.20
C SER A 1019 -22.19 -42.87 -8.75
N LYS A 1020 -22.42 -44.04 -8.13
CA LYS A 1020 -22.11 -45.32 -8.81
C LYS A 1020 -22.87 -45.35 -10.16
N VAL A 1021 -22.23 -45.89 -11.20
CA VAL A 1021 -22.81 -45.96 -12.55
C VAL A 1021 -24.02 -46.90 -12.54
N LYS A 1022 -25.12 -46.49 -13.19
CA LYS A 1022 -26.30 -47.33 -13.41
C LYS A 1022 -26.40 -47.68 -14.89
N THR A 1023 -26.68 -48.95 -15.19
CA THR A 1023 -27.03 -49.42 -16.54
C THR A 1023 -28.54 -49.51 -16.66
N ALA A 1024 -29.10 -49.08 -17.79
CA ALA A 1024 -30.46 -49.39 -18.21
C ALA A 1024 -30.42 -50.11 -19.57
N LYS A 1025 -30.99 -51.32 -19.65
CA LYS A 1025 -31.33 -51.96 -20.93
C LYS A 1025 -32.47 -51.16 -21.58
N VAL A 1026 -32.41 -50.93 -22.88
CA VAL A 1026 -33.50 -50.28 -23.64
C VAL A 1026 -34.37 -51.39 -24.23
N LYS A 1027 -35.67 -51.43 -23.86
CA LYS A 1027 -36.61 -52.45 -24.36
C LYS A 1027 -36.70 -52.40 -25.90
N ALA A 1028 -36.90 -53.55 -26.55
CA ALA A 1028 -37.04 -53.63 -28.01
C ALA A 1028 -38.22 -52.80 -28.52
N ALA A 1029 -39.36 -52.86 -27.83
CA ALA A 1029 -40.57 -52.05 -28.05
C ALA A 1029 -40.42 -50.54 -27.75
N TRP A 1030 -39.20 -50.05 -27.47
CA TRP A 1030 -38.89 -48.61 -27.46
C TRP A 1030 -38.04 -48.18 -28.67
N ARG A 1031 -37.49 -49.15 -29.42
CA ARG A 1031 -36.65 -48.96 -30.61
C ARG A 1031 -37.41 -49.24 -31.91
N ARG A 1032 -38.39 -50.14 -31.86
CA ARG A 1032 -39.67 -49.95 -32.56
C ARG A 1032 -40.38 -48.77 -31.92
#